data_AF-A0A3D1QVC7-F1
#
_entry.id   AF-A0A3D1QVC7-F1
#
_cell.length_a   1.000
_cell.length_b   1.000
_cell.length_c   1.000
_cell.angle_alpha   90.00
_cell.angle_beta   90.00
_cell.angle_gamma   90.00
#
_symmetry.space_group_name_H-M   'P 1'
#
loop_
_entity.id
_entity.type
_entity.pdbx_description
1 polymer ?
#
loop_
_entity_poly.entity_id
_entity_poly.type
_entity_poly.pdbx_seq_one_letter_code
_entity_poly.pdbx_strand_id
1 'polypeptide(L)'
;MRTRLLLLPSLLLVGLGAVPVDAAQKTTGEQRQLELLGGMSREQQLAAPNQLFLQSYVRRGALLYLHRLDGLACSDLFSLGDEVLFAGAFGNTDGSEHNLVFLEGAGSPSHLDSGPYRFPADTWRGLWPLGPDLNTFWHEVSHALLDAAGLGIAEAPYAASLDDPDEGAGMRSRTALTSSDEHHPFIEGVGQRNSEAYGLLFAFEEAVRRADRAESEYLAEGRAIDHSVERQLWGEAHMRFSAFLKAMKRVANMPPEALGAYRQATGVFFSTAEQVAELYRSGGMKRLQRGEALGIRPPAWVFFPDLMRMPLQLVLRDAEGRDLEQPGIASTAKFQIKDGIYRQELSVEVRARGSAARLTRSALKNQEIGGLVARGTLRIRLVEDEPLVTLSVRQGGQSTGGVAAPGGPSQQLFDLDLSAKDPQPVRVVFVRRKLPELREPTTYHVEFSFADKGKDPIYDTATAQASFALGPGAAAAKAPASTATAQPPAQPPPSTSALAPAQGKQKTGEKLGLTFGWGPLPEGFRGTTGFMSGDQYGPHNPLPAKGERELVTGPVLFFEKGKWGTNGIVVELFVNRRDASWALRNHVEELSKNNPMFANLFEHREGQVGGRRAFVSRMRANGGQKVNWVYSVELDPKRALWASILSDLDVNDKHKGVAAAIERQHEQLIASLRFGPDASPLA
;
A
#
# COMPACT_ATOMS: atom_id res chain seq x y z
N MET A 1 -7.97 35.74 61.17
CA MET A 1 -7.35 36.09 59.87
C MET A 1 -7.15 34.78 59.12
N ARG A 2 -8.05 34.38 58.22
CA ARG A 2 -8.26 34.77 56.80
C ARG A 2 -7.52 33.85 55.80
N THR A 3 -8.20 32.74 55.49
CA THR A 3 -8.64 32.23 54.16
C THR A 3 -7.88 32.54 52.84
N ARG A 4 -7.71 31.44 52.05
CA ARG A 4 -8.10 31.18 50.63
C ARG A 4 -7.05 31.10 49.47
N LEU A 5 -7.14 29.94 48.79
CA LEU A 5 -7.19 29.61 47.35
C LEU A 5 -5.95 29.60 46.40
N LEU A 6 -5.67 28.38 45.87
CA LEU A 6 -5.63 27.92 44.46
C LEU A 6 -5.15 28.85 43.33
N LEU A 7 -4.20 28.37 42.50
CA LEU A 7 -4.39 28.08 41.05
C LEU A 7 -3.11 27.51 40.37
N LEU A 8 -3.30 26.47 39.56
CA LEU A 8 -2.43 25.98 38.47
C LEU A 8 -2.40 26.97 37.29
N PRO A 9 -1.38 26.91 36.40
CA PRO A 9 -1.59 26.33 35.05
C PRO A 9 -0.37 25.47 34.58
N SER A 10 -0.57 24.27 34.03
CA SER A 10 -0.84 23.91 32.61
C SER A 10 0.42 23.81 31.71
N LEU A 11 0.73 22.56 31.33
CA LEU A 11 1.13 22.06 30.00
C LEU A 11 1.93 22.98 29.05
N LEU A 12 3.17 22.58 28.77
CA LEU A 12 3.83 22.81 27.47
C LEU A 12 4.13 21.45 26.84
N LEU A 13 3.14 20.96 26.09
CA LEU A 13 3.30 19.91 25.09
C LEU A 13 4.19 20.50 24.00
N VAL A 14 5.43 20.03 23.85
CA VAL A 14 6.24 20.31 22.66
C VAL A 14 5.61 19.51 21.53
N GLY A 15 4.74 20.17 20.76
CA GLY A 15 4.28 19.67 19.49
C GLY A 15 5.48 19.52 18.57
N LEU A 16 5.72 18.29 18.11
CA LEU A 16 6.48 18.01 16.88
C LEU A 16 5.74 18.69 15.73
N GLY A 17 6.07 19.96 15.52
CA GLY A 17 5.52 20.79 14.48
C GLY A 17 6.05 20.32 13.14
N ALA A 18 5.14 19.91 12.27
CA ALA A 18 5.37 19.88 10.84
C ALA A 18 6.02 21.21 10.40
N VAL A 19 7.09 21.11 9.63
CA VAL A 19 7.76 22.24 8.99
C VAL A 19 6.70 23.08 8.25
N PRO A 20 6.50 24.35 8.61
CA PRO A 20 5.40 25.13 8.07
C PRO A 20 5.67 25.63 6.65
N VAL A 21 4.56 25.99 6.02
CA VAL A 21 4.29 26.34 4.62
C VAL A 21 4.92 27.69 4.19
N ASP A 22 6.18 27.96 4.57
CA ASP A 22 6.94 29.16 4.16
C ASP A 22 8.01 28.90 3.08
N ALA A 23 8.12 27.66 2.60
CA ALA A 23 9.09 27.29 1.56
C ALA A 23 8.79 27.89 0.17
N ALA A 24 7.52 28.20 -0.13
CA ALA A 24 7.10 28.66 -1.46
C ALA A 24 7.49 30.13 -1.79
N GLN A 25 7.71 30.99 -0.79
CA GLN A 25 8.15 32.36 -1.02
C GLN A 25 9.68 32.48 -1.11
N LYS A 26 10.44 31.73 -0.30
CA LYS A 26 11.91 31.71 -0.34
C LYS A 26 12.48 31.09 -1.63
N THR A 27 11.79 30.11 -2.20
CA THR A 27 12.21 29.38 -3.42
C THR A 27 12.33 30.29 -4.66
N THR A 28 11.51 31.34 -4.79
CA THR A 28 11.59 32.24 -5.95
C THR A 28 12.81 33.18 -5.96
N GLY A 29 13.34 33.54 -4.79
CA GLY A 29 14.53 34.41 -4.68
C GLY A 29 15.83 33.67 -4.96
N GLU A 30 15.96 32.46 -4.40
CA GLU A 30 17.14 31.61 -4.58
C GLU A 30 17.26 31.10 -6.01
N GLN A 31 16.13 30.75 -6.64
CA GLN A 31 16.10 30.33 -8.03
C GLN A 31 16.60 31.43 -8.98
N ARG A 32 16.18 32.69 -8.77
CA ARG A 32 16.69 33.84 -9.52
C ARG A 32 18.19 34.05 -9.31
N GLN A 33 18.68 33.86 -8.09
CA GLN A 33 20.10 33.97 -7.79
C GLN A 33 20.92 32.90 -8.52
N LEU A 34 20.43 31.65 -8.58
CA LEU A 34 21.07 30.57 -9.36
C LEU A 34 21.05 30.85 -10.87
N GLU A 35 19.93 31.34 -11.41
CA GLU A 35 19.82 31.75 -12.82
C GLU A 35 20.83 32.85 -13.17
N LEU A 36 20.96 33.86 -12.29
CA LEU A 36 21.95 34.92 -12.44
C LEU A 36 23.38 34.36 -12.41
N LEU A 37 23.68 33.48 -11.45
CA LEU A 37 25.00 32.84 -11.31
C LEU A 37 25.37 31.99 -12.54
N GLY A 38 24.40 31.27 -13.12
CA GLY A 38 24.62 30.51 -14.35
C GLY A 38 24.95 31.36 -15.57
N GLY A 39 24.58 32.65 -15.56
CA GLY A 39 24.94 33.64 -16.59
C GLY A 39 26.20 34.46 -16.29
N MET A 40 26.81 34.29 -15.12
CA MET A 40 28.02 35.02 -14.70
C MET A 40 29.30 34.36 -15.23
N SER A 41 30.36 35.16 -15.38
CA SER A 41 31.70 34.61 -15.68
C SER A 41 32.20 33.75 -14.52
N ARG A 42 33.11 32.81 -14.79
CA ARG A 42 33.71 31.96 -13.74
C ARG A 42 34.33 32.78 -12.60
N GLU A 43 35.02 33.87 -12.92
CA GLU A 43 35.60 34.78 -11.92
C GLU A 43 34.55 35.41 -11.01
N GLN A 44 33.41 35.82 -11.59
CA GLN A 44 32.28 36.35 -10.82
C GLN A 44 31.62 35.27 -9.95
N GLN A 45 31.48 34.04 -10.46
CA GLN A 45 30.93 32.93 -9.69
C GLN A 45 31.82 32.56 -8.51
N LEU A 46 33.15 32.64 -8.67
CA LEU A 46 34.15 32.40 -7.61
C LEU A 46 34.24 33.53 -6.57
N ALA A 47 33.51 34.65 -6.76
CA ALA A 47 33.46 35.70 -5.76
C ALA A 47 32.86 35.18 -4.43
N ALA A 48 33.43 35.58 -3.30
CA ALA A 48 33.07 35.05 -1.98
C ALA A 48 31.55 35.07 -1.66
N PRO A 49 30.76 36.12 -1.97
CA PRO A 49 29.31 36.09 -1.73
C PRO A 49 28.57 35.03 -2.53
N ASN A 50 29.05 34.72 -3.73
CA ASN A 50 28.45 33.75 -4.64
C ASN A 50 28.81 32.31 -4.25
N GLN A 51 30.05 32.09 -3.82
CA GLN A 51 30.47 30.81 -3.23
C GLN A 51 29.70 30.52 -1.94
N LEU A 52 29.56 31.50 -1.05
CA LEU A 52 28.77 31.35 0.18
C LEU A 52 27.33 30.91 -0.11
N PHE A 53 26.71 31.50 -1.13
CA PHE A 53 25.37 31.13 -1.57
C PHE A 53 25.31 29.70 -2.13
N LEU A 54 26.21 29.34 -3.06
CA LEU A 54 26.22 28.01 -3.68
C LEU A 54 26.48 26.89 -2.68
N GLN A 55 27.44 27.10 -1.79
CA GLN A 55 27.76 26.18 -0.69
C GLN A 55 26.58 26.02 0.26
N SER A 56 25.95 27.13 0.67
CA SER A 56 24.73 27.09 1.51
C SER A 56 23.57 26.39 0.80
N TYR A 57 23.46 26.54 -0.51
CA TYR A 57 22.43 25.91 -1.32
C TYR A 57 22.59 24.39 -1.37
N VAL A 58 23.78 23.88 -1.69
CA VAL A 58 24.11 22.44 -1.67
C VAL A 58 23.94 21.88 -0.25
N ARG A 59 24.40 22.63 0.77
CA ARG A 59 24.31 22.24 2.17
C ARG A 59 22.88 21.89 2.60
N ARG A 60 21.90 22.74 2.29
CA ARG A 60 20.51 22.47 2.70
C ARG A 60 19.92 21.24 2.05
N GLY A 61 20.28 20.93 0.81
CA GLY A 61 19.81 19.72 0.13
C GLY A 61 20.29 18.44 0.82
N ALA A 62 21.58 18.39 1.16
CA ALA A 62 22.14 17.26 1.89
C ALA A 62 21.58 17.13 3.32
N LEU A 63 21.45 18.24 4.06
CA LEU A 63 20.85 18.23 5.41
C LEU A 63 19.44 17.61 5.38
N LEU A 64 18.59 17.96 4.40
CA LEU A 64 17.26 17.36 4.29
C LEU A 64 17.29 15.85 4.04
N TYR A 65 18.30 15.35 3.32
CA TYR A 65 18.52 13.91 3.18
C TYR A 65 18.98 13.26 4.48
N LEU A 66 19.89 13.92 5.24
CA LEU A 66 20.37 13.43 6.54
C LEU A 66 19.21 13.15 7.50
N HIS A 67 18.23 14.06 7.53
CA HIS A 67 17.06 13.98 8.40
C HIS A 67 15.94 13.04 7.90
N ARG A 68 16.11 12.39 6.74
CA ARG A 68 15.00 11.63 6.13
C ARG A 68 14.54 10.45 7.01
N LEU A 69 15.42 9.94 7.88
CA LEU A 69 15.13 8.80 8.76
C LEU A 69 14.73 9.22 10.18
N ASP A 70 14.70 10.52 10.50
CA ASP A 70 14.38 11.03 11.85
C ASP A 70 12.97 10.66 12.31
N GLY A 71 12.07 10.34 11.36
CA GLY A 71 10.71 9.91 11.67
C GLY A 71 10.57 8.47 12.16
N LEU A 72 11.65 7.67 12.13
CA LEU A 72 11.65 6.29 12.64
C LEU A 72 11.81 6.28 14.16
N ALA A 73 11.11 5.36 14.84
CA ALA A 73 11.23 5.20 16.28
C ALA A 73 12.61 4.67 16.72
N CYS A 74 13.41 4.14 15.78
CA CYS A 74 14.77 3.66 16.02
C CYS A 74 15.85 4.57 15.43
N SER A 75 15.57 5.87 15.29
CA SER A 75 16.51 6.86 14.73
C SER A 75 17.90 6.84 15.36
N ASP A 76 18.02 6.56 16.66
CA ASP A 76 19.32 6.49 17.33
C ASP A 76 20.21 5.31 16.86
N LEU A 77 19.65 4.34 16.14
CA LEU A 77 20.36 3.17 15.62
C LEU A 77 21.01 3.40 14.25
N PHE A 78 20.78 4.54 13.60
CA PHE A 78 21.40 4.86 12.32
C PHE A 78 21.62 6.36 12.19
N SER A 79 22.58 6.73 11.36
CA SER A 79 22.76 8.09 10.90
C SER A 79 23.09 8.07 9.43
N LEU A 80 22.50 9.02 8.69
CA LEU A 80 22.85 9.25 7.30
C LEU A 80 24.01 10.24 7.15
N GLY A 81 24.61 10.70 8.25
CA GLY A 81 25.76 11.59 8.24
C GLY A 81 25.79 12.54 9.42
N ASP A 82 26.91 13.22 9.61
CA ASP A 82 27.11 14.22 10.66
C ASP A 82 27.03 15.64 10.08
N GLU A 83 26.13 16.45 10.61
CA GLU A 83 25.91 17.82 10.12
C GLU A 83 27.15 18.71 10.24
N VAL A 84 27.99 18.49 11.27
CA VAL A 84 29.19 19.29 11.52
C VAL A 84 30.29 18.90 10.56
N LEU A 85 30.52 17.59 10.35
CA LEU A 85 31.47 17.11 9.33
C LEU A 85 31.07 17.62 7.95
N PHE A 86 29.78 17.54 7.64
CA PHE A 86 29.25 18.03 6.39
C PHE A 86 29.38 19.56 6.24
N ALA A 87 29.07 20.31 7.31
CA ALA A 87 29.24 21.76 7.34
C ALA A 87 30.72 22.16 7.18
N GLY A 88 31.65 21.38 7.73
CA GLY A 88 33.09 21.60 7.59
C GLY A 88 33.56 21.41 6.15
N ALA A 89 33.12 20.34 5.49
CA ALA A 89 33.52 20.04 4.11
C ALA A 89 32.98 21.03 3.08
N PHE A 90 31.79 21.61 3.31
CA PHE A 90 31.17 22.54 2.36
C PHE A 90 31.15 23.99 2.86
N GLY A 91 31.86 24.35 3.94
CA GLY A 91 31.57 25.57 4.69
C GLY A 91 32.72 26.27 5.41
N ASN A 92 33.95 26.26 4.87
CA ASN A 92 34.93 27.27 5.26
C ASN A 92 34.65 28.58 4.52
N THR A 93 34.17 29.56 5.27
CA THR A 93 33.81 30.93 4.86
C THR A 93 34.96 31.76 4.24
N ASP A 94 36.13 31.17 4.05
CA ASP A 94 37.29 31.77 3.37
C ASP A 94 37.42 31.36 1.90
N GLY A 95 36.57 30.43 1.41
CA GLY A 95 36.50 30.03 0.00
C GLY A 95 37.65 29.13 -0.47
N SER A 96 38.37 28.46 0.44
CA SER A 96 39.67 27.87 0.10
C SER A 96 39.70 26.38 -0.30
N GLU A 97 38.66 25.57 -0.05
CA GLU A 97 38.78 24.10 -0.27
C GLU A 97 37.72 23.45 -1.19
N HIS A 98 36.52 24.02 -1.36
CA HIS A 98 35.48 23.42 -2.22
C HIS A 98 34.68 24.48 -3.00
N ASN A 99 35.28 25.00 -4.06
CA ASN A 99 34.62 25.96 -4.95
C ASN A 99 33.59 25.29 -5.86
N LEU A 100 32.41 25.90 -5.95
CA LEU A 100 31.29 25.46 -6.78
C LEU A 100 31.08 26.43 -7.94
N VAL A 101 30.96 25.92 -9.16
CA VAL A 101 30.73 26.74 -10.36
C VAL A 101 29.67 26.11 -11.27
N PHE A 102 28.95 26.91 -12.03
CA PHE A 102 28.17 26.47 -13.17
C PHE A 102 29.09 26.37 -14.39
N LEU A 103 29.38 25.14 -14.80
CA LEU A 103 30.10 24.90 -16.05
C LEU A 103 29.15 25.14 -17.25
N GLU A 104 29.69 25.69 -18.33
CA GLU A 104 28.92 25.96 -19.55
C GLU A 104 28.30 24.64 -20.08
N GLY A 105 26.98 24.62 -20.25
CA GLY A 105 26.22 23.44 -20.68
C GLY A 105 25.93 22.39 -19.59
N ALA A 106 26.45 22.55 -18.37
CA ALA A 106 26.21 21.60 -17.27
C ALA A 106 24.83 21.78 -16.59
N GLY A 107 24.22 22.96 -16.70
CA GLY A 107 22.87 23.23 -16.18
C GLY A 107 22.72 23.19 -14.66
N SER A 108 23.79 22.93 -13.90
CA SER A 108 23.86 22.82 -12.43
C SER A 108 25.23 23.27 -11.90
N PRO A 109 25.36 23.50 -10.57
CA PRO A 109 26.67 23.67 -9.94
C PRO A 109 27.55 22.42 -10.14
N SER A 110 28.86 22.60 -10.11
CA SER A 110 29.87 21.55 -10.25
C SER A 110 31.09 21.91 -9.39
N HIS A 111 31.78 20.90 -8.86
CA HIS A 111 33.04 21.10 -8.13
C HIS A 111 34.23 21.27 -9.09
N LEU A 112 35.29 21.93 -8.62
CA LEU A 112 36.40 22.38 -9.47
C LEU A 112 37.69 21.55 -9.34
N ASP A 113 37.95 20.92 -8.19
CA ASP A 113 39.34 20.66 -7.76
C ASP A 113 39.76 19.18 -7.62
N SER A 114 38.88 18.20 -7.87
CA SER A 114 39.26 16.75 -7.91
C SER A 114 38.63 15.93 -9.06
N GLY A 115 37.82 16.57 -9.89
CA GLY A 115 37.03 15.96 -10.95
C GLY A 115 35.67 16.65 -11.03
N PRO A 116 34.97 16.66 -12.19
CA PRO A 116 33.67 17.32 -12.27
C PRO A 116 32.61 16.46 -11.55
N TYR A 117 32.37 16.74 -10.27
CA TYR A 117 31.13 16.32 -9.59
C TYR A 117 29.96 17.08 -10.18
N ARG A 118 28.98 16.35 -10.72
CA ARG A 118 27.87 16.94 -11.47
C ARG A 118 26.59 16.72 -10.70
N PHE A 119 26.16 17.79 -10.02
CA PHE A 119 24.81 17.83 -9.49
C PHE A 119 23.81 17.80 -10.66
N PRO A 120 22.60 17.22 -10.52
CA PRO A 120 21.63 17.15 -11.60
C PRO A 120 21.20 18.54 -12.12
N ALA A 121 21.19 18.69 -13.45
CA ALA A 121 20.82 19.93 -14.15
C ALA A 121 19.31 20.25 -14.10
N ASP A 122 18.48 19.21 -13.99
CA ASP A 122 17.07 19.28 -14.37
C ASP A 122 16.14 19.65 -13.20
N THR A 123 16.64 19.65 -11.96
CA THR A 123 15.81 19.73 -10.75
C THR A 123 15.73 21.08 -10.07
N TRP A 124 16.65 22.03 -10.30
CA TRP A 124 16.54 23.35 -9.66
C TRP A 124 15.34 24.18 -10.16
N ARG A 125 14.71 23.77 -11.28
CA ARG A 125 13.46 24.35 -11.79
C ARG A 125 12.19 23.81 -11.12
N GLY A 126 12.26 22.71 -10.37
CA GLY A 126 11.10 22.05 -9.77
C GLY A 126 11.22 21.91 -8.27
N LEU A 127 10.59 22.82 -7.51
CA LEU A 127 10.32 22.78 -6.05
C LEU A 127 11.39 22.08 -5.17
N TRP A 128 12.66 22.18 -5.54
CA TRP A 128 13.80 21.78 -4.73
C TRP A 128 13.87 22.72 -3.51
N PRO A 129 14.08 22.20 -2.28
CA PRO A 129 14.63 20.88 -1.95
C PRO A 129 13.61 19.78 -1.61
N LEU A 130 12.41 19.81 -2.18
CA LEU A 130 11.37 18.78 -1.98
C LEU A 130 11.28 17.78 -3.16
N GLY A 131 12.27 17.80 -4.06
CA GLY A 131 12.31 16.95 -5.25
C GLY A 131 12.85 15.55 -4.99
N PRO A 132 12.63 14.61 -5.93
CA PRO A 132 13.12 13.22 -5.83
C PRO A 132 14.64 13.10 -5.85
N ASP A 133 15.37 14.11 -6.33
CA ASP A 133 16.83 14.06 -6.54
C ASP A 133 17.65 14.28 -5.25
N LEU A 134 17.02 14.33 -4.07
CA LEU A 134 17.70 14.52 -2.77
C LEU A 134 18.84 13.53 -2.55
N ASN A 135 18.64 12.29 -3.00
CA ASN A 135 19.64 11.24 -2.93
C ASN A 135 20.88 11.54 -3.77
N THR A 136 20.70 12.12 -4.97
CA THR A 136 21.82 12.41 -5.89
C THR A 136 22.69 13.55 -5.36
N PHE A 137 22.10 14.57 -4.73
CA PHE A 137 22.90 15.62 -4.10
C PHE A 137 23.69 15.10 -2.90
N TRP A 138 23.06 14.24 -2.08
CA TRP A 138 23.76 13.56 -1.00
C TRP A 138 24.88 12.63 -1.49
N HIS A 139 24.67 11.97 -2.64
CA HIS A 139 25.65 11.13 -3.31
C HIS A 139 26.91 11.93 -3.66
N GLU A 140 26.78 13.03 -4.41
CA GLU A 140 27.91 13.90 -4.79
C GLU A 140 28.62 14.49 -3.56
N VAL A 141 27.85 14.84 -2.52
CA VAL A 141 28.40 15.30 -1.24
C VAL A 141 29.26 14.24 -0.57
N SER A 142 28.83 12.98 -0.63
CA SER A 142 29.56 11.86 -0.04
C SER A 142 30.88 11.62 -0.78
N HIS A 143 30.94 11.81 -2.10
CA HIS A 143 32.22 11.76 -2.81
C HIS A 143 33.21 12.79 -2.29
N ALA A 144 32.78 14.05 -2.11
CA ALA A 144 33.67 15.11 -1.62
C ALA A 144 34.22 14.83 -0.21
N LEU A 145 33.39 14.27 0.68
CA LEU A 145 33.80 13.88 2.03
C LEU A 145 34.83 12.73 2.01
N LEU A 146 34.63 11.76 1.12
CA LEU A 146 35.52 10.61 0.96
C LEU A 146 36.85 11.02 0.32
N ASP A 147 36.82 11.90 -0.69
CA ASP A 147 38.00 12.52 -1.30
C ASP A 147 38.85 13.24 -0.25
N ALA A 148 38.22 14.11 0.56
CA ALA A 148 38.90 14.86 1.62
C ALA A 148 39.53 13.94 2.67
N ALA A 149 38.93 12.77 2.91
CA ALA A 149 39.46 11.75 3.80
C ALA A 149 40.48 10.81 3.14
N GLY A 150 40.67 10.87 1.81
CA GLY A 150 41.47 9.92 1.04
C GLY A 150 40.96 8.48 1.16
N LEU A 151 39.64 8.30 1.25
CA LEU A 151 39.01 7.01 1.54
C LEU A 151 38.35 6.40 0.29
N GLY A 152 38.97 5.35 -0.24
CA GLY A 152 38.46 4.58 -1.38
C GLY A 152 38.64 3.07 -1.20
N ILE A 153 37.82 2.28 -1.88
CA ILE A 153 37.98 0.83 -1.97
C ILE A 153 37.62 0.32 -3.37
N ALA A 154 38.31 -0.75 -3.80
CA ALA A 154 38.02 -1.40 -5.08
C ALA A 154 36.54 -1.84 -5.16
N GLU A 155 35.91 -1.54 -6.29
CA GLU A 155 34.49 -1.81 -6.54
C GLU A 155 34.18 -3.31 -6.74
N ALA A 156 35.07 -4.02 -7.44
CA ALA A 156 34.82 -5.38 -7.94
C ALA A 156 34.26 -6.38 -6.91
N PRO A 157 34.71 -6.41 -5.63
CA PRO A 157 34.14 -7.31 -4.62
C PRO A 157 32.68 -7.02 -4.25
N TYR A 158 32.18 -5.82 -4.57
CA TYR A 158 30.88 -5.30 -4.15
C TYR A 158 29.90 -5.08 -5.30
N ALA A 159 30.27 -5.42 -6.54
CA ALA A 159 29.45 -5.18 -7.73
C ALA A 159 27.96 -5.61 -7.58
N ALA A 160 27.70 -6.74 -6.93
CA ALA A 160 26.34 -7.23 -6.69
C ALA A 160 25.48 -6.33 -5.79
N SER A 161 26.09 -5.51 -4.91
CA SER A 161 25.39 -4.52 -4.10
C SER A 161 25.13 -3.21 -4.84
N LEU A 162 25.90 -2.96 -5.89
CA LEU A 162 25.87 -1.75 -6.71
C LEU A 162 24.88 -1.89 -7.87
N ASP A 163 24.77 -3.09 -8.46
CA ASP A 163 23.80 -3.38 -9.50
C ASP A 163 22.34 -3.26 -9.01
N ASP A 164 21.50 -2.57 -9.78
CA ASP A 164 20.06 -2.57 -9.56
C ASP A 164 19.37 -3.67 -10.39
N PRO A 165 18.78 -4.70 -9.76
CA PRO A 165 18.13 -5.79 -10.48
C PRO A 165 16.83 -5.36 -11.18
N ASP A 166 16.17 -4.28 -10.74
CA ASP A 166 14.92 -3.79 -11.34
C ASP A 166 15.15 -2.87 -12.55
N GLU A 167 16.36 -2.32 -12.71
CA GLU A 167 16.75 -1.58 -13.92
C GLU A 167 17.14 -2.49 -15.09
N GLY A 168 17.14 -3.81 -14.87
CA GLY A 168 17.68 -4.79 -15.78
C GLY A 168 19.19 -4.60 -15.98
N ALA A 169 19.86 -5.63 -16.49
CA ALA A 169 21.28 -5.57 -16.84
C ALA A 169 21.62 -4.58 -17.97
N GLY A 170 20.77 -3.59 -18.27
CA GLY A 170 20.72 -2.84 -19.52
C GLY A 170 21.13 -1.37 -19.47
N MET A 171 21.13 -0.68 -18.32
CA MET A 171 21.61 0.72 -18.27
C MET A 171 23.11 0.81 -17.95
N ARG A 172 23.58 0.24 -16.83
CA ARG A 172 25.02 0.22 -16.51
C ARG A 172 25.86 -0.55 -17.54
N SER A 173 25.27 -1.48 -18.30
CA SER A 173 25.98 -2.18 -19.40
C SER A 173 25.99 -1.43 -20.74
N ARG A 174 25.17 -0.38 -20.91
CA ARG A 174 25.08 0.38 -22.18
C ARG A 174 25.73 1.74 -22.14
N THR A 175 25.85 2.38 -20.98
CA THR A 175 26.73 3.52 -20.82
C THR A 175 28.09 3.02 -20.38
N ALA A 176 29.08 3.11 -21.25
CA ALA A 176 30.48 2.93 -20.93
C ALA A 176 30.97 4.05 -19.96
N LEU A 177 30.39 4.13 -18.77
CA LEU A 177 31.00 4.77 -17.61
C LEU A 177 31.84 3.69 -16.93
N THR A 178 32.99 3.42 -17.55
CA THR A 178 34.09 2.62 -17.02
C THR A 178 34.87 3.40 -15.96
N SER A 179 34.19 4.10 -15.05
CA SER A 179 34.84 4.65 -13.86
C SER A 179 34.55 3.70 -12.71
N SER A 180 35.53 2.86 -12.39
CA SER A 180 35.61 2.15 -11.12
C SER A 180 35.82 3.19 -10.02
N ASP A 181 34.75 3.91 -9.66
CA ASP A 181 34.81 4.91 -8.61
C ASP A 181 34.95 4.19 -7.27
N GLU A 182 36.06 4.44 -6.59
CA GLU A 182 36.42 3.76 -5.35
C GLU A 182 35.53 4.18 -4.17
N HIS A 183 34.69 5.20 -4.32
CA HIS A 183 33.73 5.64 -3.33
C HIS A 183 32.37 4.94 -3.42
N HIS A 184 31.95 4.50 -4.61
CA HIS A 184 30.62 3.91 -4.82
C HIS A 184 30.30 2.73 -3.90
N PRO A 185 31.24 1.83 -3.55
CA PRO A 185 30.97 0.83 -2.52
C PRO A 185 30.45 1.42 -1.21
N PHE A 186 31.01 2.56 -0.76
CA PHE A 186 30.55 3.23 0.46
C PHE A 186 29.23 3.97 0.21
N ILE A 187 29.15 4.75 -0.86
CA ILE A 187 28.01 5.64 -1.10
C ILE A 187 26.77 4.85 -1.50
N GLU A 188 26.87 4.03 -2.54
CA GLU A 188 25.74 3.26 -3.06
C GLU A 188 25.55 1.97 -2.26
N GLY A 189 26.63 1.19 -2.11
CA GLY A 189 26.60 -0.15 -1.51
C GLY A 189 26.28 -0.15 -0.02
N VAL A 190 26.80 0.82 0.74
CA VAL A 190 26.49 0.99 2.16
C VAL A 190 25.45 2.08 2.37
N GLY A 191 25.74 3.34 2.06
CA GLY A 191 24.89 4.50 2.35
C GLY A 191 23.49 4.37 1.77
N GLN A 192 23.37 4.32 0.45
CA GLN A 192 22.11 4.29 -0.25
C GLN A 192 21.35 2.98 0.01
N ARG A 193 21.97 1.80 -0.11
CA ARG A 193 21.25 0.52 0.13
C ARG A 193 20.75 0.37 1.56
N ASN A 194 21.52 0.81 2.56
CA ASN A 194 21.02 0.82 3.94
C ASN A 194 19.85 1.78 4.05
N SER A 195 20.01 3.02 3.60
CA SER A 195 18.94 4.02 3.62
C SER A 195 17.67 3.50 2.91
N GLU A 196 17.86 2.82 1.78
CA GLU A 196 17.02 1.82 1.09
C GLU A 196 16.16 0.99 2.07
N ALA A 197 16.87 0.11 2.77
CA ALA A 197 16.32 -0.83 3.72
C ALA A 197 15.61 -0.15 4.89
N TYR A 198 16.20 0.85 5.54
CA TYR A 198 15.57 1.57 6.67
C TYR A 198 14.33 2.36 6.24
N GLY A 199 14.27 2.84 5.01
CA GLY A 199 13.05 3.41 4.44
C GLY A 199 11.86 2.44 4.47
N LEU A 200 12.11 1.13 4.35
CA LEU A 200 11.06 0.11 4.47
C LEU A 200 10.54 -0.08 5.91
N LEU A 201 11.30 0.35 6.92
CA LEU A 201 10.86 0.26 8.32
C LEU A 201 9.72 1.23 8.64
N PHE A 202 9.55 2.34 7.92
CA PHE A 202 8.40 3.22 8.11
C PHE A 202 7.07 2.47 7.93
N ALA A 203 6.98 1.64 6.89
CA ALA A 203 5.81 0.81 6.63
C ALA A 203 5.64 -0.31 7.67
N PHE A 204 6.75 -0.84 8.20
CA PHE A 204 6.72 -1.80 9.31
C PHE A 204 6.16 -1.18 10.59
N GLU A 205 6.62 0.00 10.99
CA GLU A 205 6.13 0.68 12.19
C GLU A 205 4.64 1.01 12.10
N GLU A 206 4.17 1.44 10.93
CA GLU A 206 2.73 1.63 10.71
C GLU A 206 1.96 0.31 10.91
N ALA A 207 2.44 -0.77 10.31
CA ALA A 207 1.81 -2.09 10.44
C ALA A 207 1.81 -2.60 11.89
N VAL A 208 2.88 -2.37 12.65
CA VAL A 208 2.94 -2.71 14.09
C VAL A 208 1.92 -1.90 14.89
N ARG A 209 1.79 -0.59 14.66
CA ARG A 209 0.78 0.24 15.35
C ARG A 209 -0.65 -0.22 15.04
N ARG A 210 -0.91 -0.69 13.82
CA ARG A 210 -2.21 -1.27 13.43
C ARG A 210 -2.47 -2.61 14.11
N ALA A 211 -1.48 -3.51 14.10
CA ALA A 211 -1.57 -4.82 14.74
C ALA A 211 -1.83 -4.70 16.25
N ASP A 212 -1.06 -3.84 16.94
CA ASP A 212 -1.22 -3.56 18.36
C ASP A 212 -2.62 -3.04 18.73
N ARG A 213 -3.19 -2.16 17.90
CA ARG A 213 -4.55 -1.67 18.07
C ARG A 213 -5.58 -2.80 17.90
N ALA A 214 -5.46 -3.56 16.82
CA ALA A 214 -6.39 -4.65 16.53
C ALA A 214 -6.34 -5.75 17.60
N GLU A 215 -5.14 -6.05 18.12
CA GLU A 215 -4.96 -6.96 19.25
C GLU A 215 -5.64 -6.45 20.52
N SER A 216 -5.46 -5.16 20.83
CA SER A 216 -6.07 -4.53 22.00
C SER A 216 -7.60 -4.53 21.92
N GLU A 217 -8.16 -4.31 20.72
CA GLU A 217 -9.60 -4.43 20.46
C GLU A 217 -10.09 -5.87 20.67
N TYR A 218 -9.35 -6.86 20.14
CA TYR A 218 -9.68 -8.28 20.29
C TYR A 218 -9.72 -8.72 21.77
N LEU A 219 -8.73 -8.27 22.55
CA LEU A 219 -8.66 -8.53 23.99
C LEU A 219 -9.76 -7.80 24.77
N ALA A 220 -10.09 -6.56 24.41
CA ALA A 220 -11.14 -5.78 25.06
C ALA A 220 -12.53 -6.41 24.90
N GLU A 221 -12.74 -7.15 23.82
CA GLU A 221 -13.97 -7.92 23.57
C GLU A 221 -14.01 -9.27 24.33
N GLY A 222 -12.99 -9.57 25.13
CA GLY A 222 -12.92 -10.79 25.95
C GLY A 222 -12.58 -12.05 25.15
N ARG A 223 -12.11 -11.92 23.91
CA ARG A 223 -11.73 -13.05 23.06
C ARG A 223 -10.30 -13.50 23.40
N ALA A 224 -10.08 -14.81 23.44
CA ALA A 224 -8.74 -15.37 23.60
C ALA A 224 -7.94 -15.23 22.30
N ILE A 225 -6.66 -14.89 22.40
CA ILE A 225 -5.73 -14.87 21.28
C ILE A 225 -5.00 -16.20 21.26
N ASP A 226 -5.27 -17.00 20.24
CA ASP A 226 -4.45 -18.16 19.91
C ASP A 226 -3.41 -17.80 18.83
N HIS A 227 -2.55 -18.75 18.48
CA HIS A 227 -1.51 -18.55 17.47
C HIS A 227 -2.06 -18.18 16.08
N SER A 228 -3.27 -18.60 15.73
CA SER A 228 -3.86 -18.29 14.42
C SER A 228 -4.32 -16.83 14.37
N VAL A 229 -4.96 -16.36 15.44
CA VAL A 229 -5.41 -14.98 15.59
C VAL A 229 -4.22 -14.04 15.69
N GLU A 230 -3.21 -14.38 16.50
CA GLU A 230 -1.97 -13.60 16.59
C GLU A 230 -1.32 -13.41 15.21
N ARG A 231 -1.22 -14.49 14.41
CA ARG A 231 -0.70 -14.42 13.03
C ARG A 231 -1.57 -13.57 12.12
N GLN A 232 -2.89 -13.62 12.26
CA GLN A 232 -3.81 -12.78 11.48
C GLN A 232 -3.59 -11.29 11.77
N LEU A 233 -3.40 -10.94 13.05
CA LEU A 233 -3.22 -9.56 13.51
C LEU A 233 -1.83 -9.01 13.13
N TRP A 234 -0.78 -9.81 13.34
CA TRP A 234 0.62 -9.38 13.21
C TRP A 234 1.25 -9.72 11.85
N GLY A 235 0.56 -10.48 10.99
CA GLY A 235 1.11 -10.98 9.73
C GLY A 235 1.56 -9.90 8.74
N GLU A 236 0.92 -8.73 8.72
CA GLU A 236 1.40 -7.63 7.88
C GLU A 236 2.73 -7.07 8.40
N ALA A 237 2.88 -6.87 9.72
CA ALA A 237 4.12 -6.41 10.31
C ALA A 237 5.28 -7.38 9.96
N HIS A 238 5.04 -8.69 10.04
CA HIS A 238 6.02 -9.69 9.61
C HIS A 238 6.42 -9.54 8.14
N MET A 239 5.45 -9.37 7.23
CA MET A 239 5.73 -9.18 5.80
C MET A 239 6.58 -7.92 5.53
N ARG A 240 6.30 -6.81 6.24
CA ARG A 240 7.07 -5.56 6.10
C ARG A 240 8.48 -5.72 6.65
N PHE A 241 8.64 -6.40 7.80
CA PHE A 241 9.97 -6.65 8.37
C PHE A 241 10.79 -7.59 7.49
N SER A 242 10.19 -8.63 6.92
CA SER A 242 10.84 -9.52 5.96
C SER A 242 11.31 -8.79 4.70
N ALA A 243 10.57 -7.77 4.24
CA ALA A 243 11.02 -6.91 3.14
C ALA A 243 12.26 -6.09 3.53
N PHE A 244 12.31 -5.55 4.75
CA PHE A 244 13.52 -4.93 5.32
C PHE A 244 14.70 -5.91 5.34
N LEU A 245 14.52 -7.13 5.86
CA LEU A 245 15.59 -8.14 5.88
C LEU A 245 16.10 -8.49 4.48
N LYS A 246 15.19 -8.56 3.49
CA LYS A 246 15.57 -8.78 2.09
C LYS A 246 16.38 -7.62 1.52
N ALA A 247 16.01 -6.39 1.84
CA ALA A 247 16.77 -5.20 1.43
C ALA A 247 18.15 -5.14 2.08
N MET A 248 18.26 -5.50 3.37
CA MET A 248 19.55 -5.58 4.08
C MET A 248 20.53 -6.56 3.44
N LYS A 249 20.06 -7.63 2.78
CA LYS A 249 20.94 -8.56 2.03
C LYS A 249 21.63 -7.91 0.83
N ARG A 250 21.15 -6.77 0.34
CA ARG A 250 21.77 -6.02 -0.76
C ARG A 250 22.86 -5.07 -0.29
N VAL A 251 22.94 -4.79 1.01
CA VAL A 251 23.95 -3.90 1.57
C VAL A 251 25.33 -4.52 1.40
N ALA A 252 26.30 -3.72 0.97
CA ALA A 252 27.68 -4.15 0.82
C ALA A 252 28.24 -4.66 2.16
N ASN A 253 28.71 -5.91 2.16
CA ASN A 253 29.32 -6.51 3.35
C ASN A 253 30.79 -6.12 3.48
N MET A 254 31.03 -4.90 3.95
CA MET A 254 32.38 -4.33 4.08
C MET A 254 33.09 -4.76 5.37
N PRO A 255 34.44 -4.80 5.35
CA PRO A 255 35.23 -4.97 6.57
C PRO A 255 34.89 -3.92 7.63
N PRO A 256 34.86 -4.28 8.93
CA PRO A 256 34.56 -3.33 10.02
C PRO A 256 35.49 -2.11 10.06
N GLU A 257 36.76 -2.27 9.69
CA GLU A 257 37.74 -1.17 9.63
C GLU A 257 37.35 -0.12 8.59
N ALA A 258 36.92 -0.56 7.40
CA ALA A 258 36.48 0.33 6.33
C ALA A 258 35.18 1.05 6.71
N LEU A 259 34.23 0.35 7.34
CA LEU A 259 33.00 0.97 7.87
C LEU A 259 33.30 1.97 8.99
N GLY A 260 34.31 1.69 9.83
CA GLY A 260 34.78 2.60 10.87
C GLY A 260 35.36 3.90 10.29
N ALA A 261 36.22 3.79 9.27
CA ALA A 261 36.77 4.93 8.55
C ALA A 261 35.66 5.74 7.84
N TYR A 262 34.71 5.05 7.19
CA TYR A 262 33.56 5.70 6.54
C TYR A 262 32.72 6.50 7.53
N ARG A 263 32.42 5.91 8.69
CA ARG A 263 31.69 6.59 9.78
C ARG A 263 32.46 7.81 10.30
N GLN A 264 33.78 7.72 10.46
CA GLN A 264 34.59 8.85 10.92
C GLN A 264 34.62 9.99 9.90
N ALA A 265 34.69 9.67 8.61
CA ALA A 265 34.75 10.66 7.54
C ALA A 265 33.39 11.35 7.29
N THR A 266 32.29 10.62 7.42
CA THR A 266 30.96 11.10 6.98
C THR A 266 29.92 11.21 8.08
N GLY A 267 30.13 10.55 9.22
CA GLY A 267 29.12 10.35 10.26
C GLY A 267 28.07 9.28 9.95
N VAL A 268 28.10 8.67 8.76
CA VAL A 268 27.14 7.64 8.34
C VAL A 268 27.36 6.35 9.13
N PHE A 269 26.30 5.80 9.70
CA PHE A 269 26.34 4.46 10.30
C PHE A 269 24.96 3.82 10.33
N PHE A 270 24.94 2.49 10.38
CA PHE A 270 23.72 1.71 10.40
C PHE A 270 23.87 0.51 11.33
N SER A 271 22.89 0.28 12.21
CA SER A 271 22.87 -0.89 13.10
C SER A 271 22.43 -2.14 12.36
N THR A 272 22.95 -3.30 12.76
CA THR A 272 22.55 -4.60 12.19
C THR A 272 21.04 -4.86 12.26
N ALA A 273 20.53 -5.71 11.37
CA ALA A 273 19.12 -6.09 11.37
C ALA A 273 18.69 -6.72 12.71
N GLU A 274 19.59 -7.44 13.37
CA GLU A 274 19.40 -8.06 14.67
C GLU A 274 19.24 -7.00 15.78
N GLN A 275 20.05 -5.94 15.77
CA GLN A 275 19.94 -4.82 16.72
C GLN A 275 18.62 -4.07 16.55
N VAL A 276 18.20 -3.85 15.31
CA VAL A 276 16.89 -3.24 14.99
C VAL A 276 15.76 -4.13 15.49
N ALA A 277 15.81 -5.44 15.22
CA ALA A 277 14.81 -6.39 15.71
C ALA A 277 14.75 -6.40 17.24
N GLU A 278 15.89 -6.36 17.93
CA GLU A 278 15.95 -6.31 19.40
C GLU A 278 15.31 -5.04 19.97
N LEU A 279 15.57 -3.88 19.36
CA LEU A 279 14.93 -2.63 19.78
C LEU A 279 13.40 -2.75 19.70
N TYR A 280 12.85 -3.32 18.63
CA TYR A 280 11.41 -3.48 18.52
C TYR A 280 10.87 -4.56 19.47
N ARG A 281 11.56 -5.69 19.66
CA ARG A 281 11.19 -6.75 20.62
C ARG A 281 11.15 -6.26 22.07
N SER A 282 12.08 -5.40 22.45
CA SER A 282 12.14 -4.80 23.79
C SER A 282 11.07 -3.72 24.02
N GLY A 283 10.26 -3.40 23.00
CA GLY A 283 9.19 -2.42 23.09
C GLY A 283 9.62 -0.99 22.76
N GLY A 284 10.61 -0.83 21.88
CA GLY A 284 11.12 0.48 21.41
C GLY A 284 10.05 1.38 20.80
N MET A 285 8.98 0.81 20.24
CA MET A 285 7.79 1.59 19.88
C MET A 285 6.88 1.80 21.06
N LYS A 286 6.31 3.00 21.20
CA LYS A 286 5.42 3.36 22.31
C LYS A 286 4.00 3.67 21.84
N ARG A 287 3.02 3.30 22.66
CA ARG A 287 1.63 3.77 22.58
C ARG A 287 1.28 4.56 23.83
N LEU A 288 0.45 5.59 23.67
CA LEU A 288 -0.07 6.37 24.79
C LEU A 288 -1.35 5.71 25.31
N GLN A 289 -1.34 5.30 26.57
CA GLN A 289 -2.50 4.75 27.27
C GLN A 289 -2.66 5.46 28.60
N ARG A 290 -3.79 6.15 28.79
CA ARG A 290 -4.10 6.91 30.03
C ARG A 290 -2.99 7.87 30.50
N GLY A 291 -2.25 8.45 29.54
CA GLY A 291 -1.15 9.39 29.83
C GLY A 291 0.21 8.72 30.03
N GLU A 292 0.31 7.40 30.02
CA GLU A 292 1.55 6.64 30.13
C GLU A 292 1.99 6.09 28.76
N ALA A 293 3.31 6.13 28.48
CA ALA A 293 3.90 5.55 27.28
C ALA A 293 4.26 4.09 27.54
N LEU A 294 3.50 3.16 26.96
CA LEU A 294 3.73 1.73 27.07
C LEU A 294 4.39 1.18 25.81
N GLY A 295 5.30 0.22 25.96
CA GLY A 295 5.95 -0.44 24.85
C GLY A 295 4.99 -1.34 24.06
N ILE A 296 4.96 -1.17 22.74
CA ILE A 296 4.36 -2.12 21.81
C ILE A 296 5.39 -3.22 21.56
N ARG A 297 5.04 -4.48 21.82
CA ARG A 297 5.95 -5.62 21.70
C ARG A 297 5.45 -6.59 20.64
N PRO A 298 5.93 -6.48 19.39
CA PRO A 298 5.60 -7.46 18.36
C PRO A 298 6.02 -8.87 18.80
N PRO A 299 5.24 -9.92 18.50
CA PRO A 299 5.61 -11.29 18.76
C PRO A 299 6.96 -11.64 18.13
N ALA A 300 7.76 -12.47 18.80
CA ALA A 300 9.13 -12.76 18.36
C ALA A 300 9.19 -13.30 16.93
N TRP A 301 8.20 -14.10 16.51
CA TRP A 301 8.16 -14.69 15.17
C TRP A 301 8.05 -13.66 14.03
N VAL A 302 7.58 -12.45 14.31
CA VAL A 302 7.50 -11.34 13.34
C VAL A 302 8.87 -11.05 12.71
N PHE A 303 9.95 -11.25 13.47
CA PHE A 303 11.31 -10.89 13.07
C PHE A 303 12.06 -12.01 12.34
N PHE A 304 11.49 -13.22 12.23
CA PHE A 304 12.17 -14.36 11.60
C PHE A 304 11.57 -14.66 10.23
N PRO A 305 12.34 -14.52 9.15
CA PRO A 305 11.84 -14.64 7.77
C PRO A 305 11.28 -16.04 7.45
N ASP A 306 11.75 -17.07 8.15
CA ASP A 306 11.39 -18.47 7.90
C ASP A 306 10.19 -18.97 8.74
N LEU A 307 9.61 -18.13 9.60
CA LEU A 307 8.54 -18.55 10.53
C LEU A 307 7.11 -18.29 10.02
N MET A 308 6.95 -17.84 8.77
CA MET A 308 5.61 -17.71 8.17
C MET A 308 5.12 -19.06 7.63
N ARG A 309 4.35 -19.78 8.45
CA ARG A 309 3.54 -20.92 8.00
C ARG A 309 2.46 -20.43 7.05
N MET A 310 2.10 -21.27 6.08
CA MET A 310 1.07 -20.93 5.10
C MET A 310 -0.30 -20.97 5.77
N PRO A 311 -1.08 -19.88 5.73
CA PRO A 311 -2.43 -19.87 6.28
C PRO A 311 -3.31 -20.88 5.53
N LEU A 312 -4.28 -21.47 6.24
CA LEU A 312 -5.21 -22.45 5.67
C LEU A 312 -6.66 -21.96 5.71
N GLN A 313 -7.51 -22.57 4.89
CA GLN A 313 -8.96 -22.50 4.98
C GLN A 313 -9.55 -23.91 4.83
N LEU A 314 -10.56 -24.23 5.65
CA LEU A 314 -11.34 -25.45 5.56
C LEU A 314 -12.66 -25.13 4.84
N VAL A 315 -12.71 -25.33 3.52
CA VAL A 315 -13.92 -25.03 2.75
C VAL A 315 -14.91 -26.19 2.90
N LEU A 316 -16.06 -25.91 3.53
CA LEU A 316 -17.14 -26.87 3.73
C LEU A 316 -18.18 -26.72 2.63
N ARG A 317 -18.50 -27.79 1.90
CA ARG A 317 -19.50 -27.79 0.82
C ARG A 317 -20.52 -28.90 0.97
N ASP A 318 -21.76 -28.69 0.56
CA ASP A 318 -22.75 -29.76 0.47
C ASP A 318 -22.54 -30.66 -0.77
N ALA A 319 -23.39 -31.69 -0.92
CA ALA A 319 -23.37 -32.59 -2.08
C ALA A 319 -23.61 -31.90 -3.44
N GLU A 320 -24.12 -30.67 -3.46
CA GLU A 320 -24.38 -29.87 -4.67
C GLU A 320 -23.29 -28.80 -4.90
N GLY A 321 -22.28 -28.74 -4.02
CA GLY A 321 -21.14 -27.82 -4.12
C GLY A 321 -21.37 -26.45 -3.49
N ARG A 322 -22.45 -26.25 -2.72
CA ARG A 322 -22.75 -24.97 -2.04
C ARG A 322 -21.96 -24.83 -0.76
N ASP A 323 -21.44 -23.63 -0.51
CA ASP A 323 -20.63 -23.31 0.67
C ASP A 323 -21.49 -23.30 1.95
N LEU A 324 -21.03 -24.05 2.97
CA LEU A 324 -21.69 -24.22 4.26
C LEU A 324 -21.16 -23.28 5.35
N GLU A 325 -20.12 -22.47 5.07
CA GLU A 325 -19.57 -21.50 6.04
C GLU A 325 -20.45 -20.25 6.23
N GLN A 326 -21.46 -20.02 5.37
CA GLN A 326 -22.34 -18.85 5.49
C GLN A 326 -23.49 -19.10 6.48
N PRO A 327 -23.79 -18.13 7.38
CA PRO A 327 -24.91 -18.24 8.33
C PRO A 327 -26.24 -18.51 7.60
N GLY A 328 -26.93 -19.59 7.98
CA GLY A 328 -28.26 -19.92 7.47
C GLY A 328 -28.32 -20.84 6.24
N ILE A 329 -27.19 -21.25 5.64
CA ILE A 329 -27.18 -22.13 4.46
C ILE A 329 -27.29 -23.62 4.83
N ALA A 330 -26.77 -24.05 5.99
CA ALA A 330 -26.77 -25.45 6.40
C ALA A 330 -28.19 -26.08 6.49
N SER A 331 -29.23 -25.29 6.77
CA SER A 331 -30.63 -25.72 6.78
C SER A 331 -31.23 -25.93 5.38
N THR A 332 -30.55 -25.49 4.31
CA THR A 332 -30.98 -25.62 2.90
C THR A 332 -30.21 -26.69 2.12
N ALA A 333 -29.19 -27.27 2.75
CA ALA A 333 -28.37 -28.33 2.18
C ALA A 333 -29.21 -29.61 1.98
N LYS A 334 -29.08 -30.24 0.82
CA LYS A 334 -29.92 -31.37 0.43
C LYS A 334 -29.64 -32.60 1.30
N PHE A 335 -30.70 -33.18 1.85
CA PHE A 335 -30.63 -34.34 2.72
C PHE A 335 -31.57 -35.45 2.20
N GLN A 336 -31.33 -36.68 2.63
CA GLN A 336 -32.18 -37.83 2.32
C GLN A 336 -32.78 -38.37 3.61
N ILE A 337 -34.11 -38.53 3.63
CA ILE A 337 -34.82 -39.31 4.65
C ILE A 337 -35.41 -40.53 3.98
N LYS A 338 -34.92 -41.72 4.35
CA LYS A 338 -35.45 -43.00 3.87
C LYS A 338 -35.45 -44.00 5.02
N ASP A 339 -36.55 -44.74 5.18
CA ASP A 339 -36.71 -45.81 6.18
C ASP A 339 -36.38 -45.34 7.62
N GLY A 340 -36.76 -44.11 7.97
CA GLY A 340 -36.48 -43.52 9.28
C GLY A 340 -35.00 -43.17 9.50
N ILE A 341 -34.18 -43.11 8.45
CA ILE A 341 -32.77 -42.72 8.50
C ILE A 341 -32.59 -41.38 7.78
N TYR A 342 -32.04 -40.41 8.50
CA TYR A 342 -31.58 -39.14 7.94
C TYR A 342 -30.13 -39.26 7.48
N ARG A 343 -29.83 -38.78 6.28
CA ARG A 343 -28.48 -38.73 5.71
C ARG A 343 -28.21 -37.37 5.10
N GLN A 344 -27.04 -36.82 5.40
CA GLN A 344 -26.54 -35.61 4.76
C GLN A 344 -25.06 -35.80 4.41
N GLU A 345 -24.71 -35.51 3.17
CA GLU A 345 -23.34 -35.56 2.67
C GLU A 345 -22.78 -34.14 2.58
N LEU A 346 -21.55 -33.98 3.06
CA LEU A 346 -20.75 -32.78 2.91
C LEU A 346 -19.33 -33.16 2.45
N SER A 347 -18.65 -32.23 1.82
CA SER A 347 -17.25 -32.31 1.45
C SER A 347 -16.45 -31.23 2.16
N VAL A 348 -15.24 -31.59 2.56
CA VAL A 348 -14.28 -30.73 3.24
C VAL A 348 -13.05 -30.64 2.37
N GLU A 349 -12.73 -29.43 1.92
CA GLU A 349 -11.52 -29.13 1.17
C GLU A 349 -10.57 -28.35 2.08
N VAL A 350 -9.43 -28.95 2.42
CA VAL A 350 -8.35 -28.25 3.13
C VAL A 350 -7.49 -27.55 2.09
N ARG A 351 -7.58 -26.22 2.03
CA ARG A 351 -6.88 -25.41 1.04
C ARG A 351 -5.87 -24.49 1.71
N ALA A 352 -4.67 -24.44 1.13
CA ALA A 352 -3.73 -23.39 1.48
C ALA A 352 -4.28 -22.05 0.97
N ARG A 353 -4.31 -21.03 1.82
CA ARG A 353 -4.51 -19.65 1.36
C ARG A 353 -3.20 -19.20 0.74
N GLY A 354 -3.22 -18.99 -0.58
CA GLY A 354 -2.03 -18.56 -1.32
C GLY A 354 -1.44 -17.28 -0.72
N SER A 355 -0.27 -17.41 -0.10
CA SER A 355 0.54 -16.28 0.37
C SER A 355 1.00 -15.36 -0.77
N ALA A 356 0.85 -15.77 -2.03
CA ALA A 356 1.06 -14.93 -3.21
C ALA A 356 -0.15 -14.04 -3.59
N ALA A 357 -1.37 -14.35 -3.14
CA ALA A 357 -2.58 -13.63 -3.58
C ALA A 357 -2.75 -12.25 -2.92
N ARG A 358 -2.12 -12.02 -1.76
CA ARG A 358 -2.01 -10.67 -1.17
C ARG A 358 -1.03 -9.75 -1.92
N LEU A 359 -0.15 -10.28 -2.77
CA LEU A 359 0.79 -9.48 -3.57
C LEU A 359 0.17 -8.90 -4.84
N THR A 360 -0.95 -9.43 -5.31
CA THR A 360 -1.65 -8.90 -6.47
C THR A 360 -3.03 -8.43 -6.03
N ARG A 361 -3.25 -7.11 -5.99
CA ARG A 361 -4.50 -6.40 -5.64
C ARG A 361 -5.71 -6.77 -6.54
N SER A 362 -6.06 -8.04 -6.64
CA SER A 362 -7.15 -8.55 -7.46
C SER A 362 -7.96 -9.56 -6.64
N ALA A 363 -9.16 -9.16 -6.25
CA ALA A 363 -10.12 -10.04 -5.59
C ALA A 363 -10.49 -11.28 -6.44
N LEU A 364 -10.31 -11.22 -7.77
CA LEU A 364 -10.54 -12.34 -8.68
C LEU A 364 -9.43 -13.42 -8.60
N LYS A 365 -8.18 -13.04 -8.32
CA LYS A 365 -7.09 -14.01 -8.11
C LYS A 365 -7.08 -14.65 -6.71
N ASN A 366 -7.79 -14.05 -5.74
CA ASN A 366 -7.98 -14.65 -4.41
C ASN A 366 -8.80 -15.95 -4.46
N GLN A 367 -9.59 -16.18 -5.51
CA GLN A 367 -10.35 -17.42 -5.68
C GLN A 367 -9.55 -18.54 -6.37
N GLU A 368 -8.50 -18.22 -7.13
CA GLU A 368 -7.84 -19.18 -8.02
C GLU A 368 -6.59 -19.86 -7.43
N ILE A 369 -5.98 -19.32 -6.37
CA ILE A 369 -4.66 -19.82 -5.91
C ILE A 369 -4.71 -20.28 -4.46
N GLY A 370 -5.00 -21.58 -4.33
CA GLY A 370 -4.89 -22.35 -3.10
C GLY A 370 -5.10 -23.82 -3.41
N GLY A 371 -4.02 -24.51 -3.79
CA GLY A 371 -4.05 -25.95 -4.01
C GLY A 371 -4.52 -26.68 -2.75
N LEU A 372 -5.11 -27.86 -2.95
CA LEU A 372 -5.45 -28.75 -1.84
C LEU A 372 -4.17 -29.13 -1.08
N VAL A 373 -4.27 -29.09 0.25
CA VAL A 373 -3.15 -29.40 1.15
C VAL A 373 -2.82 -30.89 1.07
N ALA A 374 -1.54 -31.19 0.83
CA ALA A 374 -1.05 -32.54 0.58
C ALA A 374 -0.30 -33.18 1.77
N ARG A 375 -0.39 -32.59 2.98
CA ARG A 375 0.20 -33.12 4.23
C ARG A 375 -0.52 -32.60 5.46
N GLY A 376 -0.35 -33.28 6.59
CA GLY A 376 -0.95 -32.91 7.88
C GLY A 376 -2.21 -33.74 8.18
N THR A 377 -2.77 -33.54 9.36
CA THR A 377 -3.88 -34.36 9.86
C THR A 377 -5.16 -33.52 9.94
N LEU A 378 -6.23 -33.98 9.28
CA LEU A 378 -7.59 -33.49 9.47
C LEU A 378 -8.33 -34.40 10.46
N ARG A 379 -8.69 -33.84 11.61
CA ARG A 379 -9.53 -34.48 12.62
C ARG A 379 -10.99 -34.08 12.43
N ILE A 380 -11.88 -35.07 12.46
CA ILE A 380 -13.32 -34.91 12.26
C ILE A 380 -14.03 -35.54 13.46
N ARG A 381 -14.87 -34.76 14.15
CA ARG A 381 -15.49 -35.16 15.41
C ARG A 381 -16.96 -34.78 15.44
N LEU A 382 -17.83 -35.73 15.78
CA LEU A 382 -19.18 -35.43 16.24
C LEU A 382 -19.12 -34.96 17.70
N VAL A 383 -19.72 -33.81 18.01
CA VAL A 383 -19.67 -33.22 19.35
C VAL A 383 -20.61 -33.94 20.30
N GLU A 384 -21.81 -34.28 19.84
CA GLU A 384 -22.83 -34.95 20.63
C GLU A 384 -22.54 -36.45 20.73
N ASP A 385 -22.52 -36.97 21.96
CA ASP A 385 -22.40 -38.39 22.22
C ASP A 385 -23.78 -39.05 22.13
N GLU A 386 -24.18 -39.40 20.90
CA GLU A 386 -25.42 -40.13 20.66
C GLU A 386 -25.19 -41.42 19.85
N PRO A 387 -25.55 -42.60 20.38
CA PRO A 387 -25.23 -43.90 19.76
C PRO A 387 -25.95 -44.16 18.45
N LEU A 388 -27.02 -43.41 18.17
CA LEU A 388 -27.79 -43.52 16.94
C LEU A 388 -27.32 -42.55 15.84
N VAL A 389 -26.31 -41.73 16.14
CA VAL A 389 -25.63 -40.84 15.20
C VAL A 389 -24.28 -41.43 14.83
N THR A 390 -24.00 -41.46 13.54
CA THR A 390 -22.74 -42.00 13.02
C THR A 390 -22.24 -41.13 11.88
N LEU A 391 -20.92 -40.99 11.77
CA LEU A 391 -20.23 -40.39 10.63
C LEU A 391 -19.62 -41.49 9.76
N SER A 392 -19.66 -41.30 8.46
CA SER A 392 -18.92 -42.10 7.49
C SER A 392 -18.01 -41.18 6.69
N VAL A 393 -16.70 -41.40 6.77
CA VAL A 393 -15.70 -40.56 6.10
C VAL A 393 -15.07 -41.30 4.93
N ARG A 394 -14.89 -40.61 3.79
CA ARG A 394 -14.25 -41.13 2.59
C ARG A 394 -13.27 -40.14 1.99
N GLN A 395 -12.15 -40.64 1.48
CA GLN A 395 -11.16 -39.85 0.73
C GLN A 395 -10.75 -40.63 -0.52
N GLY A 396 -10.78 -40.00 -1.70
CA GLY A 396 -10.38 -40.66 -2.96
C GLY A 396 -11.16 -41.94 -3.31
N GLY A 397 -12.40 -42.07 -2.84
CA GLY A 397 -13.23 -43.27 -3.04
C GLY A 397 -13.02 -44.38 -2.01
N GLN A 398 -12.02 -44.29 -1.15
CA GLN A 398 -11.79 -45.24 -0.05
C GLN A 398 -12.52 -44.80 1.22
N SER A 399 -13.11 -45.76 1.95
CA SER A 399 -13.71 -45.51 3.26
C SER A 399 -12.63 -45.53 4.33
N THR A 400 -12.59 -44.48 5.15
CA THR A 400 -11.63 -44.38 6.25
C THR A 400 -12.26 -44.96 7.52
N GLY A 401 -11.53 -45.82 8.23
CA GLY A 401 -11.94 -46.28 9.56
C GLY A 401 -11.77 -45.17 10.58
N GLY A 402 -12.65 -45.09 11.58
CA GLY A 402 -12.48 -44.13 12.67
C GLY A 402 -11.37 -44.53 13.63
N VAL A 403 -11.05 -43.62 14.55
CA VAL A 403 -9.99 -43.81 15.55
C VAL A 403 -10.27 -45.06 16.38
N ALA A 404 -9.24 -45.88 16.63
CA ALA A 404 -9.36 -47.08 17.43
C ALA A 404 -9.86 -46.76 18.85
N ALA A 405 -10.93 -47.41 19.27
CA ALA A 405 -11.52 -47.27 20.59
C ALA A 405 -11.82 -48.65 21.21
N PRO A 406 -12.02 -48.74 22.55
CA PRO A 406 -12.52 -49.94 23.17
C PRO A 406 -13.88 -50.33 22.56
N GLY A 407 -13.94 -51.46 21.86
CA GLY A 407 -15.14 -51.91 21.12
C GLY A 407 -15.07 -51.80 19.60
N GLY A 408 -13.96 -51.29 19.03
CA GLY A 408 -13.73 -51.20 17.60
C GLY A 408 -13.43 -49.78 17.12
N PRO A 409 -13.35 -49.55 15.79
CA PRO A 409 -13.14 -48.21 15.24
C PRO A 409 -14.34 -47.31 15.58
N SER A 410 -14.07 -46.11 16.07
CA SER A 410 -15.09 -45.11 16.38
C SER A 410 -15.92 -44.76 15.14
N GLN A 411 -17.21 -44.51 15.34
CA GLN A 411 -18.10 -43.99 14.30
C GLN A 411 -18.35 -42.49 14.46
N GLN A 412 -17.70 -41.84 15.41
CA GLN A 412 -17.91 -40.43 15.76
C GLN A 412 -16.60 -39.60 15.71
N LEU A 413 -15.43 -40.25 15.67
CA LEU A 413 -14.12 -39.59 15.64
C LEU A 413 -13.20 -40.21 14.59
N PHE A 414 -12.63 -39.37 13.74
CA PHE A 414 -11.73 -39.75 12.65
C PHE A 414 -10.51 -38.84 12.64
N ASP A 415 -9.32 -39.42 12.50
CA ASP A 415 -8.07 -38.70 12.23
C ASP A 415 -7.59 -39.12 10.84
N LEU A 416 -7.63 -38.21 9.88
CA LEU A 416 -7.24 -38.46 8.49
C LEU A 416 -5.90 -37.82 8.18
N ASP A 417 -4.97 -38.60 7.66
CA ASP A 417 -3.73 -38.08 7.08
C ASP A 417 -3.98 -37.62 5.65
N LEU A 418 -3.70 -36.34 5.37
CA LEU A 418 -3.85 -35.75 4.04
C LEU A 418 -2.63 -35.97 3.15
N SER A 419 -1.64 -36.74 3.62
CA SER A 419 -0.41 -37.07 2.90
C SER A 419 -0.69 -37.96 1.67
N ALA A 420 -1.06 -37.35 0.55
CA ALA A 420 -1.36 -38.03 -0.70
C ALA A 420 -0.65 -37.38 -1.90
N LYS A 421 -0.25 -38.20 -2.88
CA LYS A 421 0.32 -37.72 -4.16
C LYS A 421 -0.70 -36.94 -5.00
N ASP A 422 -1.99 -37.15 -4.76
CA ASP A 422 -3.10 -36.44 -5.40
C ASP A 422 -4.13 -36.07 -4.31
N PRO A 423 -4.08 -34.84 -3.77
CA PRO A 423 -4.96 -34.41 -2.70
C PRO A 423 -6.41 -34.32 -3.20
N GLN A 424 -7.34 -34.99 -2.49
CA GLN A 424 -8.75 -35.05 -2.85
C GLN A 424 -9.62 -34.50 -1.71
N PRO A 425 -10.79 -33.90 -2.00
CA PRO A 425 -11.74 -33.48 -0.97
C PRO A 425 -12.16 -34.66 -0.08
N VAL A 426 -12.26 -34.41 1.22
CA VAL A 426 -12.73 -35.41 2.19
C VAL A 426 -14.25 -35.36 2.24
N ARG A 427 -14.91 -36.48 1.95
CA ARG A 427 -16.38 -36.59 2.03
C ARG A 427 -16.78 -37.12 3.38
N VAL A 428 -17.74 -36.47 4.02
CA VAL A 428 -18.31 -36.87 5.30
C VAL A 428 -19.81 -37.03 5.14
N VAL A 429 -20.31 -38.21 5.50
CA VAL A 429 -21.74 -38.50 5.52
C VAL A 429 -22.18 -38.57 6.97
N PHE A 430 -22.98 -37.59 7.38
CA PHE A 430 -23.69 -37.59 8.64
C PHE A 430 -24.92 -38.48 8.52
N VAL A 431 -25.11 -39.39 9.48
CA VAL A 431 -26.26 -40.32 9.51
C VAL A 431 -26.87 -40.34 10.89
N ARG A 432 -28.18 -40.05 10.97
CA ARG A 432 -29.01 -40.27 12.15
C ARG A 432 -30.04 -41.36 11.86
N ARG A 433 -29.97 -42.48 12.58
CA ARG A 433 -30.93 -43.60 12.45
C ARG A 433 -32.14 -43.40 13.35
N LYS A 434 -33.24 -44.11 13.11
CA LYS A 434 -34.45 -44.08 13.97
C LYS A 434 -34.97 -42.65 14.22
N LEU A 435 -34.99 -41.82 13.17
CA LEU A 435 -35.50 -40.46 13.22
C LEU A 435 -36.91 -40.31 13.84
N PRO A 436 -37.85 -41.27 13.68
CA PRO A 436 -39.14 -41.22 14.37
C PRO A 436 -39.04 -41.26 15.91
N GLU A 437 -37.93 -41.71 16.47
CA GLU A 437 -37.68 -41.74 17.92
C GLU A 437 -37.15 -40.39 18.46
N LEU A 438 -36.89 -39.40 17.59
CA LEU A 438 -36.43 -38.06 17.98
C LEU A 438 -37.57 -37.28 18.64
N ARG A 439 -37.50 -37.11 19.97
CA ARG A 439 -38.56 -36.48 20.78
C ARG A 439 -38.51 -34.95 20.79
N GLU A 440 -37.32 -34.37 20.70
CA GLU A 440 -37.10 -32.93 20.77
C GLU A 440 -36.27 -32.44 19.59
N PRO A 441 -36.49 -31.20 19.12
CA PRO A 441 -35.62 -30.59 18.13
C PRO A 441 -34.17 -30.57 18.63
N THR A 442 -33.27 -31.21 17.90
CA THR A 442 -31.87 -31.38 18.30
C THR A 442 -30.96 -30.87 17.20
N THR A 443 -29.95 -30.09 17.56
CA THR A 443 -28.89 -29.66 16.65
C THR A 443 -27.66 -30.51 16.90
N TYR A 444 -27.11 -31.09 15.83
CA TYR A 444 -25.88 -31.87 15.86
C TYR A 444 -24.74 -31.08 15.26
N HIS A 445 -23.55 -31.21 15.83
CA HIS A 445 -22.37 -30.48 15.42
C HIS A 445 -21.25 -31.44 15.00
N VAL A 446 -20.69 -31.20 13.81
CA VAL A 446 -19.48 -31.88 13.34
C VAL A 446 -18.36 -30.86 13.26
N GLU A 447 -17.34 -31.06 14.09
CA GLU A 447 -16.14 -30.24 14.15
C GLU A 447 -15.04 -30.80 13.25
N PHE A 448 -14.36 -29.90 12.56
CA PHE A 448 -13.20 -30.16 11.71
C PHE A 448 -12.02 -29.39 12.28
N SER A 449 -10.90 -30.06 12.48
CA SER A 449 -9.66 -29.43 12.94
C SER A 449 -8.46 -29.97 12.17
N PHE A 450 -7.67 -29.07 11.60
CA PHE A 450 -6.44 -29.41 10.88
C PHE A 450 -5.21 -29.06 11.71
N ALA A 451 -4.21 -29.94 11.70
CA ALA A 451 -2.89 -29.67 12.25
C ALA A 451 -1.77 -30.32 11.43
N ASP A 452 -0.71 -29.56 11.16
CA ASP A 452 0.55 -30.07 10.59
C ASP A 452 1.49 -30.51 11.72
N LYS A 453 1.50 -31.80 12.04
CA LYS A 453 2.20 -32.37 13.21
C LYS A 453 3.69 -32.72 12.95
N GLY A 454 4.26 -32.30 11.82
CA GLY A 454 5.67 -32.55 11.48
C GLY A 454 6.66 -31.78 12.36
N LYS A 455 7.93 -32.19 12.36
CA LYS A 455 9.03 -31.45 13.02
C LYS A 455 9.22 -30.03 12.44
N ASP A 456 8.95 -29.89 11.14
CA ASP A 456 8.94 -28.63 10.39
C ASP A 456 7.54 -28.39 9.79
N PRO A 457 6.62 -27.78 10.55
CA PRO A 457 5.26 -27.50 10.09
C PRO A 457 5.26 -26.38 9.05
N ILE A 458 4.65 -26.67 7.89
CA ILE A 458 4.53 -25.75 6.75
C ILE A 458 3.23 -24.96 6.83
N TYR A 459 2.17 -25.55 7.37
CA TYR A 459 0.82 -24.97 7.37
C TYR A 459 0.37 -24.55 8.77
N ASP A 460 -0.47 -23.51 8.83
CA ASP A 460 -1.17 -23.14 10.07
C ASP A 460 -2.26 -24.15 10.43
N THR A 461 -2.66 -24.17 11.70
CA THR A 461 -3.84 -24.90 12.16
C THR A 461 -5.11 -24.18 11.70
N ALA A 462 -6.17 -24.93 11.41
CA ALA A 462 -7.46 -24.37 11.04
C ALA A 462 -8.60 -25.19 11.66
N THR A 463 -9.72 -24.54 11.98
CA THR A 463 -10.92 -25.18 12.53
C THR A 463 -12.17 -24.70 11.82
N ALA A 464 -13.15 -25.60 11.65
CA ALA A 464 -14.47 -25.29 11.11
C ALA A 464 -15.53 -26.19 11.75
N GLN A 465 -16.80 -25.81 11.62
CA GLN A 465 -17.92 -26.55 12.20
C GLN A 465 -19.09 -26.59 11.22
N ALA A 466 -19.72 -27.76 11.08
CA ALA A 466 -21.01 -27.92 10.40
C ALA A 466 -22.10 -28.26 11.43
N SER A 467 -23.28 -27.68 11.26
CA SER A 467 -24.41 -27.84 12.19
C SER A 467 -25.66 -28.34 11.48
N PHE A 468 -26.34 -29.35 12.06
CA PHE A 468 -27.51 -30.00 11.49
C PHE A 468 -28.67 -29.96 12.48
N ALA A 469 -29.70 -29.17 12.18
CA ALA A 469 -30.91 -29.09 13.00
C ALA A 469 -31.95 -30.13 12.54
N LEU A 470 -32.35 -31.03 13.44
CA LEU A 470 -33.37 -32.06 13.20
C LEU A 470 -34.56 -31.84 14.14
N GLY A 471 -35.79 -31.92 13.60
CA GLY A 471 -37.03 -31.79 14.37
C GLY A 471 -37.79 -33.13 14.51
N PRO A 472 -38.63 -33.30 15.54
CA PRO A 472 -39.58 -34.41 15.64
C PRO A 472 -40.51 -34.42 14.42
N GLY A 473 -40.63 -35.56 13.74
CA GLY A 473 -41.57 -35.70 12.61
C GLY A 473 -41.05 -35.27 11.23
N ALA A 474 -39.74 -35.11 11.02
CA ALA A 474 -39.17 -34.85 9.69
C ALA A 474 -39.48 -35.95 8.63
N ALA A 475 -40.07 -37.08 9.03
CA ALA A 475 -40.69 -38.05 8.14
C ALA A 475 -42.12 -37.62 7.77
N ALA A 476 -42.24 -36.75 6.75
CA ALA A 476 -43.40 -36.51 5.87
C ALA A 476 -43.71 -35.01 5.67
N ALA A 477 -43.01 -34.38 4.73
CA ALA A 477 -43.58 -33.25 4.01
C ALA A 477 -43.25 -33.40 2.52
N LYS A 478 -44.19 -34.02 1.77
CA LYS A 478 -44.38 -33.61 0.38
C LYS A 478 -44.62 -32.11 0.41
N ALA A 479 -43.85 -31.35 -0.36
CA ALA A 479 -44.03 -29.91 -0.51
C ALA A 479 -45.52 -29.58 -0.73
N PRO A 480 -46.13 -28.69 0.07
CA PRO A 480 -47.33 -28.02 -0.37
C PRO A 480 -46.92 -26.85 -1.25
N ALA A 481 -47.61 -26.75 -2.39
CA ALA A 481 -47.63 -25.57 -3.21
C ALA A 481 -48.03 -24.33 -2.40
N SER A 482 -47.44 -23.20 -2.77
CA SER A 482 -47.88 -21.83 -2.53
C SER A 482 -49.37 -21.66 -2.16
N THR A 483 -49.64 -21.16 -0.95
CA THR A 483 -50.22 -19.83 -0.69
C THR A 483 -50.57 -19.71 0.81
N ALA A 484 -50.03 -18.70 1.49
CA ALA A 484 -50.70 -17.96 2.57
C ALA A 484 -49.82 -16.79 3.02
N THR A 485 -50.28 -15.60 2.68
CA THR A 485 -49.90 -14.30 3.22
C THR A 485 -50.03 -14.30 4.74
N ALA A 486 -48.92 -14.12 5.44
CA ALA A 486 -48.90 -13.68 6.84
C ALA A 486 -47.97 -12.47 6.95
N GLN A 487 -48.56 -11.34 7.34
CA GLN A 487 -47.89 -10.06 7.53
C GLN A 487 -46.72 -10.19 8.52
N PRO A 488 -45.58 -9.49 8.27
CA PRO A 488 -44.58 -9.31 9.32
C PRO A 488 -45.19 -8.47 10.46
N PRO A 489 -44.90 -8.78 11.74
CA PRO A 489 -45.29 -7.91 12.84
C PRO A 489 -44.64 -6.52 12.67
N ALA A 490 -45.43 -5.49 12.96
CA ALA A 490 -45.06 -4.09 12.84
C ALA A 490 -43.71 -3.80 13.53
N GLN A 491 -42.77 -3.26 12.77
CA GLN A 491 -41.58 -2.62 13.33
C GLN A 491 -42.02 -1.48 14.26
N PRO A 492 -41.49 -1.40 15.50
CA PRO A 492 -41.59 -0.16 16.27
C PRO A 492 -40.80 0.95 15.56
N PRO A 493 -41.23 2.22 15.66
CA PRO A 493 -40.59 3.34 14.97
C PRO A 493 -39.12 3.48 15.42
N PRO A 494 -38.20 3.87 14.53
CA PRO A 494 -36.81 4.08 14.92
C PRO A 494 -36.74 5.23 15.93
N SER A 495 -36.41 4.87 17.17
CA SER A 495 -35.97 5.80 18.18
C SER A 495 -34.70 6.50 17.68
N THR A 496 -34.81 7.80 17.49
CA THR A 496 -33.69 8.73 17.35
C THR A 496 -32.84 8.68 18.61
N SER A 497 -31.81 7.83 18.62
CA SER A 497 -30.67 7.96 19.52
C SER A 497 -29.48 8.46 18.73
N ALA A 498 -29.06 9.67 19.10
CA ALA A 498 -27.90 10.35 18.62
C ALA A 498 -26.65 9.48 18.77
N LEU A 499 -26.03 9.14 17.64
CA LEU A 499 -24.64 8.70 17.60
C LEU A 499 -23.75 9.94 17.75
N ALA A 500 -23.07 10.01 18.89
CA ALA A 500 -21.87 10.80 19.07
C ALA A 500 -20.73 10.24 18.18
N PRO A 501 -19.72 11.06 17.84
CA PRO A 501 -19.03 10.99 16.56
C PRO A 501 -17.83 10.05 16.59
N ALA A 502 -17.69 9.24 15.54
CA ALA A 502 -16.48 8.48 15.28
C ALA A 502 -15.86 8.90 13.94
N GLN A 503 -14.57 9.23 14.02
CA GLN A 503 -13.54 9.08 13.00
C GLN A 503 -13.33 10.22 11.98
N GLY A 504 -12.25 10.96 12.23
CA GLY A 504 -11.26 11.40 11.26
C GLY A 504 -11.79 12.12 10.02
N LYS A 505 -11.96 13.44 10.12
CA LYS A 505 -12.20 14.31 8.97
C LYS A 505 -11.06 14.13 7.94
N GLN A 506 -11.32 13.39 6.86
CA GLN A 506 -10.83 13.81 5.55
C GLN A 506 -11.16 15.30 5.45
N LYS A 507 -10.20 16.16 5.07
CA LYS A 507 -10.52 17.52 4.64
C LYS A 507 -11.37 17.37 3.37
N THR A 508 -12.66 17.15 3.53
CA THR A 508 -13.64 17.28 2.45
C THR A 508 -13.45 18.70 1.95
N GLY A 509 -13.02 18.86 0.70
CA GLY A 509 -12.88 20.17 0.09
C GLY A 509 -14.14 21.01 0.29
N GLU A 510 -13.99 22.32 0.19
CA GLU A 510 -15.12 23.24 0.28
C GLU A 510 -16.18 22.83 -0.75
N LYS A 511 -17.41 22.61 -0.28
CA LYS A 511 -18.55 22.30 -1.16
C LYS A 511 -18.82 23.50 -2.04
N LEU A 512 -18.83 23.27 -3.35
CA LEU A 512 -18.95 24.34 -4.32
C LEU A 512 -20.40 24.59 -4.75
N GLY A 513 -21.37 23.79 -4.31
CA GLY A 513 -22.77 23.97 -4.71
C GLY A 513 -23.03 23.71 -6.20
N LEU A 514 -22.14 22.98 -6.86
CA LEU A 514 -22.25 22.49 -8.23
C LEU A 514 -22.19 20.97 -8.19
N THR A 515 -22.80 20.31 -9.17
CA THR A 515 -22.72 18.85 -9.31
C THR A 515 -21.87 18.45 -10.52
N PHE A 516 -21.42 17.21 -10.50
CA PHE A 516 -20.73 16.55 -11.59
C PHE A 516 -21.41 15.23 -11.86
N GLY A 517 -21.84 15.03 -13.10
CA GLY A 517 -22.46 13.80 -13.57
C GLY A 517 -21.58 13.06 -14.56
N TRP A 518 -21.70 11.74 -14.60
CA TRP A 518 -21.15 10.91 -15.66
C TRP A 518 -22.23 10.00 -16.25
N GLY A 519 -22.16 9.82 -17.57
CA GLY A 519 -23.03 8.90 -18.29
C GLY A 519 -22.64 7.43 -18.06
N PRO A 520 -23.32 6.47 -18.74
CA PRO A 520 -22.92 5.08 -18.67
C PRO A 520 -21.44 4.95 -19.04
N LEU A 521 -20.64 4.41 -18.12
CA LEU A 521 -19.21 4.20 -18.34
C LEU A 521 -19.01 3.30 -19.58
N PRO A 522 -18.05 3.62 -20.47
CA PRO A 522 -17.73 2.75 -21.59
C PRO A 522 -17.33 1.35 -21.11
N GLU A 523 -17.53 0.34 -21.96
CA GLU A 523 -17.26 -1.05 -21.60
C GLU A 523 -15.83 -1.25 -21.08
N GLY A 524 -15.71 -1.84 -19.88
CA GLY A 524 -14.45 -2.11 -19.20
C GLY A 524 -13.90 -0.98 -18.33
N PHE A 525 -14.57 0.17 -18.27
CA PHE A 525 -14.24 1.23 -17.30
C PHE A 525 -14.81 0.95 -15.91
N ARG A 526 -14.04 1.33 -14.90
CA ARG A 526 -14.44 1.36 -13.50
C ARG A 526 -14.18 2.77 -12.95
N GLY A 527 -15.13 3.29 -12.19
CA GLY A 527 -14.95 4.55 -11.46
C GLY A 527 -14.68 4.28 -9.99
N THR A 528 -13.85 5.10 -9.37
CA THR A 528 -13.52 5.01 -7.93
C THR A 528 -13.37 6.39 -7.32
N THR A 529 -13.67 6.51 -6.02
CA THR A 529 -13.35 7.72 -5.26
C THR A 529 -11.85 7.74 -4.92
N GLY A 530 -11.18 8.89 -5.07
CA GLY A 530 -9.77 9.06 -4.64
C GLY A 530 -8.88 9.73 -5.69
N PHE A 531 -7.58 9.51 -5.56
CA PHE A 531 -6.52 10.06 -6.41
C PHE A 531 -5.89 8.99 -7.31
N MET A 532 -5.28 9.42 -8.41
CA MET A 532 -4.50 8.56 -9.31
C MET A 532 -3.18 8.08 -8.67
N SER A 533 -2.59 8.88 -7.77
CA SER A 533 -1.33 8.56 -7.09
C SER A 533 -1.55 8.33 -5.59
N GLY A 534 -1.78 7.07 -5.23
CA GLY A 534 -1.50 6.55 -3.90
C GLY A 534 -2.70 6.05 -3.11
N ASP A 535 -2.55 4.83 -2.59
CA ASP A 535 -3.31 4.24 -1.48
C ASP A 535 -3.25 5.08 -0.18
N GLN A 536 -2.51 6.18 -0.18
CA GLN A 536 -2.13 6.99 0.98
C GLN A 536 -3.26 7.92 1.46
N TYR A 537 -4.35 8.07 0.70
CA TYR A 537 -5.37 9.11 0.94
C TYR A 537 -6.81 8.60 1.21
N GLY A 538 -6.96 7.28 1.44
CA GLY A 538 -8.22 6.69 1.94
C GLY A 538 -8.82 5.60 1.03
N PRO A 539 -9.97 5.02 1.43
CA PRO A 539 -10.56 3.88 0.75
C PRO A 539 -11.09 4.24 -0.65
N HIS A 540 -10.71 3.44 -1.65
CA HIS A 540 -11.27 3.52 -3.00
C HIS A 540 -12.65 2.84 -3.04
N ASN A 541 -13.71 3.63 -2.92
CA ASN A 541 -15.06 3.10 -3.05
C ASN A 541 -15.44 3.05 -4.53
N PRO A 542 -15.93 1.90 -5.04
CA PRO A 542 -16.37 1.78 -6.42
C PRO A 542 -17.57 2.69 -6.68
N LEU A 543 -17.56 3.35 -7.83
CA LEU A 543 -18.66 4.19 -8.31
C LEU A 543 -19.65 3.37 -9.16
N PRO A 544 -20.93 3.75 -9.17
CA PRO A 544 -21.88 3.19 -10.11
C PRO A 544 -21.52 3.54 -11.56
N ALA A 545 -22.00 2.72 -12.51
CA ALA A 545 -21.76 2.90 -13.95
C ALA A 545 -22.32 4.22 -14.51
N LYS A 546 -23.23 4.88 -13.81
CA LYS A 546 -23.68 6.26 -14.03
C LYS A 546 -23.93 6.88 -12.67
N GLY A 547 -23.72 8.18 -12.52
CA GLY A 547 -23.95 8.82 -11.23
C GLY A 547 -23.73 10.32 -11.28
N GLU A 548 -24.01 10.94 -10.15
CA GLU A 548 -23.85 12.37 -9.93
C GLU A 548 -23.26 12.60 -8.54
N ARG A 549 -22.42 13.62 -8.39
CA ARG A 549 -21.79 13.99 -7.12
C ARG A 549 -21.64 15.50 -6.99
N GLU A 550 -21.78 16.01 -5.76
CA GLU A 550 -21.43 17.39 -5.45
C GLU A 550 -19.92 17.63 -5.61
N LEU A 551 -19.56 18.71 -6.31
CA LEU A 551 -18.18 19.14 -6.48
C LEU A 551 -17.64 19.78 -5.21
N VAL A 552 -16.41 19.39 -4.87
CA VAL A 552 -15.63 19.94 -3.77
C VAL A 552 -14.29 20.47 -4.31
N THR A 553 -13.66 21.41 -3.61
CA THR A 553 -12.31 21.85 -3.99
C THR A 553 -11.28 20.72 -3.84
N GLY A 554 -10.39 20.58 -4.83
CA GLY A 554 -9.40 19.49 -4.87
C GLY A 554 -9.85 18.26 -5.68
N PRO A 555 -9.29 17.07 -5.40
CA PRO A 555 -9.52 15.82 -6.15
C PRO A 555 -10.94 15.32 -5.97
N VAL A 556 -11.55 14.84 -7.04
CA VAL A 556 -12.96 14.46 -7.02
C VAL A 556 -13.13 12.95 -7.20
N LEU A 557 -12.68 12.41 -8.33
CA LEU A 557 -12.85 11.01 -8.76
C LEU A 557 -11.76 10.63 -9.76
N PHE A 558 -11.56 9.32 -9.95
CA PHE A 558 -10.87 8.82 -11.12
C PHE A 558 -11.62 7.67 -11.81
N PHE A 559 -11.45 7.56 -13.12
CA PHE A 559 -11.97 6.46 -13.95
C PHE A 559 -10.80 5.72 -14.56
N GLU A 560 -10.80 4.40 -14.45
CA GLU A 560 -9.76 3.55 -15.01
C GLU A 560 -10.32 2.46 -15.94
N LYS A 561 -9.57 2.14 -16.99
CA LYS A 561 -9.75 0.92 -17.78
C LYS A 561 -8.41 0.21 -17.89
N GLY A 562 -8.35 -1.06 -17.53
CA GLY A 562 -7.10 -1.82 -17.50
C GLY A 562 -6.23 -1.46 -16.30
N LYS A 563 -4.94 -1.83 -16.33
CA LYS A 563 -3.99 -1.49 -15.28
C LYS A 563 -3.07 -0.39 -15.77
N TRP A 564 -2.90 0.65 -14.96
CA TRP A 564 -1.89 1.69 -15.18
C TRP A 564 -0.50 1.06 -15.35
N GLY A 565 0.27 1.50 -16.35
CA GLY A 565 1.59 0.94 -16.70
C GLY A 565 1.59 -0.28 -17.62
N THR A 566 0.44 -0.70 -18.17
CA THR A 566 0.39 -1.84 -19.13
C THR A 566 -0.48 -1.58 -20.36
N ASN A 567 -1.76 -1.28 -20.17
CA ASN A 567 -2.70 -0.86 -21.22
C ASN A 567 -3.88 -0.23 -20.47
N GLY A 568 -3.94 1.10 -20.41
CA GLY A 568 -5.03 1.71 -19.67
C GLY A 568 -5.18 3.20 -19.84
N ILE A 569 -6.38 3.65 -19.51
CA ILE A 569 -6.75 5.06 -19.43
C ILE A 569 -7.02 5.34 -17.97
N VAL A 570 -6.42 6.40 -17.43
CA VAL A 570 -6.83 6.98 -16.16
C VAL A 570 -7.28 8.42 -16.42
N VAL A 571 -8.47 8.77 -15.94
CA VAL A 571 -8.99 10.15 -15.97
C VAL A 571 -9.18 10.64 -14.54
N GLU A 572 -8.49 11.69 -14.14
CA GLU A 572 -8.54 12.30 -12.81
C GLU A 572 -9.11 13.72 -12.89
N LEU A 573 -9.97 14.09 -11.94
CA LEU A 573 -10.66 15.39 -11.90
C LEU A 573 -10.25 16.21 -10.68
N PHE A 574 -9.85 17.47 -10.89
CA PHE A 574 -9.56 18.46 -9.86
C PHE A 574 -10.39 19.72 -10.06
N VAL A 575 -10.86 20.35 -8.99
CA VAL A 575 -11.50 21.68 -9.09
C VAL A 575 -10.61 22.75 -8.47
N ASN A 576 -10.32 23.78 -9.27
CA ASN A 576 -9.47 24.90 -8.93
C ASN A 576 -10.18 26.23 -9.17
N ARG A 577 -9.83 27.25 -8.39
CA ARG A 577 -10.24 28.64 -8.65
C ARG A 577 -9.17 29.32 -9.52
N ARG A 578 -9.59 30.00 -10.57
CA ARG A 578 -8.72 30.75 -11.49
C ARG A 578 -9.06 32.24 -11.43
N ASP A 579 -8.29 33.04 -12.14
CA ASP A 579 -8.62 34.45 -12.36
C ASP A 579 -9.83 34.59 -13.29
N ALA A 580 -10.63 35.64 -13.10
CA ALA A 580 -11.84 35.88 -13.88
C ALA A 580 -11.58 36.13 -15.39
N SER A 581 -10.34 36.44 -15.78
CA SER A 581 -9.92 36.69 -17.16
C SER A 581 -9.21 35.49 -17.81
N TRP A 582 -9.46 34.26 -17.33
CA TRP A 582 -8.78 33.06 -17.82
C TRP A 582 -8.99 32.81 -19.33
N ALA A 583 -7.93 33.01 -20.11
CA ALA A 583 -7.90 32.80 -21.56
C ALA A 583 -6.95 31.64 -21.94
N LEU A 584 -7.02 31.17 -23.19
CA LEU A 584 -6.18 30.09 -23.70
C LEU A 584 -4.68 30.38 -23.48
N ARG A 585 -4.25 31.63 -23.67
CA ARG A 585 -2.87 32.05 -23.41
C ARG A 585 -2.46 31.83 -21.95
N ASN A 586 -3.32 32.19 -20.99
CA ASN A 586 -3.07 31.97 -19.57
C ASN A 586 -3.02 30.48 -19.21
N HIS A 587 -3.89 29.67 -19.83
CA HIS A 587 -3.85 28.21 -19.70
C HIS A 587 -2.53 27.62 -20.21
N VAL A 588 -2.07 28.05 -21.39
CA VAL A 588 -0.77 27.64 -21.95
C VAL A 588 0.38 28.10 -21.04
N GLU A 589 0.38 29.36 -20.61
CA GLU A 589 1.40 29.90 -19.70
C GLU A 589 1.42 29.17 -18.36
N GLU A 590 0.28 28.75 -17.83
CA GLU A 590 0.22 27.99 -16.58
C GLU A 590 0.76 26.56 -16.75
N LEU A 591 0.40 25.88 -17.84
CA LEU A 591 1.00 24.58 -18.16
C LEU A 591 2.52 24.70 -18.36
N SER A 592 2.99 25.77 -19.02
CA SER A 592 4.42 26.07 -19.16
C SER A 592 5.11 26.32 -17.81
N LYS A 593 4.44 27.01 -16.87
CA LYS A 593 4.99 27.30 -15.53
C LYS A 593 5.13 26.04 -14.69
N ASN A 594 4.16 25.14 -14.77
CA ASN A 594 4.16 23.89 -14.01
C ASN A 594 5.10 22.85 -14.62
N ASN A 595 5.33 22.88 -15.95
CA ASN A 595 6.39 22.12 -16.59
C ASN A 595 6.77 22.72 -17.97
N PRO A 596 7.92 23.39 -18.12
CA PRO A 596 8.30 24.10 -19.35
C PRO A 596 8.41 23.20 -20.59
N MET A 597 8.67 21.90 -20.42
CA MET A 597 8.67 20.95 -21.53
C MET A 597 7.24 20.64 -22.02
N PHE A 598 6.22 20.73 -21.17
CA PHE A 598 4.87 20.29 -21.51
C PHE A 598 4.17 21.22 -22.51
N ALA A 599 4.30 22.55 -22.42
CA ALA A 599 3.55 23.41 -23.35
C ALA A 599 3.98 23.24 -24.82
N ASN A 600 5.28 23.02 -25.08
CA ASN A 600 5.77 22.79 -26.44
C ASN A 600 5.45 21.38 -26.96
N LEU A 601 5.31 20.42 -26.05
CA LEU A 601 4.93 19.04 -26.37
C LEU A 601 3.43 18.89 -26.62
N PHE A 602 2.61 19.92 -26.41
CA PHE A 602 1.16 19.82 -26.54
C PHE A 602 0.64 20.73 -27.66
N GLU A 603 -0.48 20.33 -28.24
CA GLU A 603 -1.33 21.15 -29.08
C GLU A 603 -2.48 21.66 -28.20
N HIS A 604 -2.58 22.98 -28.11
CA HIS A 604 -3.56 23.64 -27.26
C HIS A 604 -4.67 24.26 -28.12
N ARG A 605 -5.91 24.00 -27.76
CA ARG A 605 -7.08 24.56 -28.43
C ARG A 605 -8.18 24.91 -27.45
N GLU A 606 -8.96 25.91 -27.80
CA GLU A 606 -10.24 26.18 -27.14
C GLU A 606 -11.34 25.31 -27.77
N GLY A 607 -12.28 24.85 -26.96
CA GLY A 607 -13.38 24.01 -27.38
C GLY A 607 -14.45 23.89 -26.30
N GLN A 608 -15.20 22.81 -26.34
CA GLN A 608 -16.25 22.52 -25.36
C GLN A 608 -16.14 21.10 -24.80
N VAL A 609 -16.41 20.94 -23.51
CA VAL A 609 -16.54 19.65 -22.81
C VAL A 609 -17.80 19.71 -21.94
N GLY A 610 -18.70 18.75 -22.10
CA GLY A 610 -19.97 18.72 -21.36
C GLY A 610 -20.83 19.98 -21.57
N GLY A 611 -20.77 20.60 -22.76
CA GLY A 611 -21.49 21.84 -23.09
C GLY A 611 -20.89 23.12 -22.51
N ARG A 612 -19.72 23.05 -21.87
CA ARG A 612 -19.05 24.20 -21.25
C ARG A 612 -17.76 24.54 -21.96
N ARG A 613 -17.37 25.81 -21.91
CA ARG A 613 -16.09 26.30 -22.44
C ARG A 613 -14.94 25.53 -21.81
N ALA A 614 -14.01 25.07 -22.64
CA ALA A 614 -12.86 24.31 -22.18
C ALA A 614 -11.60 24.61 -22.99
N PHE A 615 -10.44 24.53 -22.33
CA PHE A 615 -9.14 24.51 -22.99
C PHE A 615 -8.60 23.08 -22.98
N VAL A 616 -8.33 22.56 -24.18
CA VAL A 616 -7.86 21.19 -24.39
C VAL A 616 -6.41 21.23 -24.82
N SER A 617 -5.56 20.53 -24.08
CA SER A 617 -4.15 20.34 -24.41
C SER A 617 -3.92 18.87 -24.68
N ARG A 618 -3.57 18.54 -25.93
CA ARG A 618 -3.27 17.16 -26.35
C ARG A 618 -1.77 17.03 -26.61
N MET A 619 -1.11 16.04 -26.04
CA MET A 619 0.30 15.80 -26.33
C MET A 619 0.50 15.48 -27.83
N ARG A 620 1.43 16.18 -28.48
CA ARG A 620 1.88 15.94 -29.85
C ARG A 620 2.48 14.54 -29.93
N ALA A 621 2.17 13.80 -30.98
CA ALA A 621 2.66 12.43 -31.14
C ALA A 621 4.20 12.43 -31.23
N ASN A 622 4.87 11.90 -30.20
CA ASN A 622 6.34 11.85 -30.13
C ASN A 622 6.81 10.41 -29.90
N GLY A 623 6.76 9.57 -30.94
CA GLY A 623 7.34 8.21 -30.90
C GLY A 623 6.48 7.09 -30.30
N GLY A 624 5.28 7.38 -29.77
CA GLY A 624 4.15 6.43 -29.82
C GLY A 624 3.92 5.45 -28.67
N GLN A 625 4.12 5.84 -27.40
CA GLN A 625 3.79 4.95 -26.26
C GLN A 625 2.88 5.57 -25.18
N LYS A 626 2.88 6.90 -25.02
CA LYS A 626 2.05 7.60 -24.02
C LYS A 626 1.29 8.74 -24.68
N VAL A 627 0.01 8.94 -24.35
CA VAL A 627 -0.79 10.08 -24.82
C VAL A 627 -1.41 10.76 -23.60
N ASN A 628 -0.98 11.99 -23.32
CA ASN A 628 -1.54 12.79 -22.23
C ASN A 628 -2.54 13.82 -22.76
N TRP A 629 -3.68 13.95 -22.09
CA TRP A 629 -4.65 15.01 -22.34
C TRP A 629 -4.89 15.79 -21.05
N VAL A 630 -4.97 17.11 -21.20
CA VAL A 630 -5.37 18.01 -20.11
C VAL A 630 -6.54 18.84 -20.59
N TYR A 631 -7.65 18.77 -19.86
CA TYR A 631 -8.84 19.59 -20.09
C TYR A 631 -9.02 20.56 -18.94
N SER A 632 -9.10 21.86 -19.22
CA SER A 632 -9.53 22.87 -18.25
C SER A 632 -10.94 23.31 -18.62
N VAL A 633 -11.95 22.86 -17.88
CA VAL A 633 -13.38 23.12 -18.15
C VAL A 633 -13.91 24.20 -17.21
N GLU A 634 -14.52 25.25 -17.75
CA GLU A 634 -15.10 26.33 -16.96
C GLU A 634 -16.41 25.88 -16.31
N LEU A 635 -16.47 25.87 -14.98
CA LEU A 635 -17.63 25.42 -14.21
C LEU A 635 -18.56 26.57 -13.82
N ASP A 636 -17.99 27.69 -13.40
CA ASP A 636 -18.74 28.89 -13.04
C ASP A 636 -17.90 30.13 -13.36
N PRO A 637 -18.25 30.90 -14.40
CA PRO A 637 -17.50 32.09 -14.79
C PRO A 637 -17.60 33.20 -13.74
N LYS A 638 -18.70 33.31 -12.98
CA LYS A 638 -18.88 34.36 -11.95
C LYS A 638 -17.99 34.12 -10.74
N ARG A 639 -17.80 32.85 -10.38
CA ARG A 639 -16.93 32.44 -9.25
C ARG A 639 -15.51 32.10 -9.67
N ALA A 640 -15.24 32.13 -10.98
CA ALA A 640 -14.00 31.72 -11.64
C ALA A 640 -13.57 30.29 -11.25
N LEU A 641 -14.53 29.36 -11.25
CA LEU A 641 -14.29 27.95 -10.93
C LEU A 641 -14.04 27.16 -12.22
N TRP A 642 -12.98 26.36 -12.21
CA TRP A 642 -12.56 25.52 -13.33
C TRP A 642 -12.28 24.09 -12.85
N ALA A 643 -12.68 23.09 -13.63
CA ALA A 643 -12.28 21.70 -13.46
C ALA A 643 -11.07 21.41 -14.35
N SER A 644 -9.99 20.89 -13.77
CA SER A 644 -8.88 20.29 -14.51
C SER A 644 -9.11 18.78 -14.59
N ILE A 645 -9.18 18.26 -15.80
CA ILE A 645 -9.29 16.83 -16.10
C ILE A 645 -7.94 16.38 -16.66
N LEU A 646 -7.25 15.53 -15.93
CA LEU A 646 -5.98 14.94 -16.35
C LEU A 646 -6.27 13.54 -16.87
N SER A 647 -5.91 13.26 -18.11
CA SER A 647 -5.97 11.90 -18.64
C SER A 647 -4.59 11.42 -19.05
N ASP A 648 -4.24 10.23 -18.57
CA ASP A 648 -3.07 9.48 -18.98
C ASP A 648 -3.53 8.23 -19.74
N LEU A 649 -3.07 8.09 -20.97
CA LEU A 649 -3.26 6.92 -21.81
C LEU A 649 -1.90 6.27 -22.06
N ASP A 650 -1.75 5.05 -21.55
CA ASP A 650 -0.57 4.21 -21.77
C ASP A 650 -0.95 3.01 -22.64
N VAL A 651 -0.29 2.88 -23.80
CA VAL A 651 -0.49 1.78 -24.76
C VAL A 651 0.83 1.09 -25.00
N ASN A 652 0.95 -0.15 -24.53
CA ASN A 652 2.16 -0.94 -24.71
C ASN A 652 2.43 -1.26 -26.19
N ASP A 653 3.71 -1.30 -26.57
CA ASP A 653 4.19 -1.58 -27.93
C ASP A 653 3.58 -2.83 -28.58
N LYS A 654 3.25 -3.85 -27.79
CA LYS A 654 2.64 -5.11 -28.26
C LYS A 654 1.17 -4.96 -28.67
N HIS A 655 0.56 -3.80 -28.42
CA HIS A 655 -0.89 -3.56 -28.52
C HIS A 655 -1.24 -2.31 -29.35
N LYS A 656 -0.36 -1.86 -30.26
CA LYS A 656 -0.62 -0.71 -31.15
C LYS A 656 -1.96 -0.80 -31.92
N GLY A 657 -2.42 -2.03 -32.23
CA GLY A 657 -3.71 -2.27 -32.90
C GLY A 657 -4.96 -1.89 -32.10
N VAL A 658 -4.87 -1.71 -30.78
CA VAL A 658 -6.02 -1.30 -29.93
C VAL A 658 -5.98 0.19 -29.55
N ALA A 659 -4.92 0.93 -29.87
CA ALA A 659 -4.75 2.34 -29.50
C ALA A 659 -5.95 3.20 -29.93
N ALA A 660 -6.39 3.10 -31.18
CA ALA A 660 -7.53 3.86 -31.70
C ALA A 660 -8.89 3.46 -31.07
N ALA A 661 -9.01 2.24 -30.56
CA ALA A 661 -10.21 1.82 -29.82
C ALA A 661 -10.21 2.40 -28.40
N ILE A 662 -9.04 2.41 -27.76
CA ILE A 662 -8.83 2.98 -26.43
C ILE A 662 -9.02 4.52 -26.48
N GLU A 663 -8.41 5.22 -27.45
CA GLU A 663 -8.62 6.66 -27.65
C GLU A 663 -10.10 7.02 -27.86
N ARG A 664 -10.84 6.25 -28.68
CA ARG A 664 -12.29 6.45 -28.85
C ARG A 664 -13.08 6.29 -27.57
N GLN A 665 -12.70 5.33 -26.72
CA GLN A 665 -13.37 5.11 -25.43
C GLN A 665 -13.04 6.21 -24.42
N HIS A 666 -11.81 6.73 -24.43
CA HIS A 666 -11.45 7.93 -23.68
C HIS A 666 -12.31 9.13 -24.11
N GLU A 667 -12.40 9.40 -25.42
CA GLU A 667 -13.24 10.48 -25.94
C GLU A 667 -14.72 10.32 -25.56
N GLN A 668 -15.24 9.09 -25.59
CA GLN A 668 -16.60 8.78 -25.13
C GLN A 668 -16.79 9.06 -23.64
N LEU A 669 -15.83 8.69 -22.79
CA LEU A 669 -15.87 8.98 -21.35
C LEU A 669 -15.88 10.49 -21.11
N ILE A 670 -14.96 11.24 -21.73
CA ILE A 670 -14.89 12.71 -21.61
C ILE A 670 -16.19 13.35 -22.12
N ALA A 671 -16.72 12.88 -23.24
CA ALA A 671 -18.00 13.35 -23.79
C ALA A 671 -19.22 13.02 -22.90
N SER A 672 -19.10 12.03 -21.99
CA SER A 672 -20.17 11.66 -21.05
C SER A 672 -20.21 12.56 -19.80
N LEU A 673 -19.16 13.35 -19.55
CA LEU A 673 -19.07 14.19 -18.37
C LEU A 673 -20.04 15.37 -18.45
N ARG A 674 -20.70 15.67 -17.33
CA ARG A 674 -21.66 16.76 -17.17
C ARG A 674 -21.30 17.57 -15.93
N PHE A 675 -21.45 18.88 -16.00
CA PHE A 675 -21.07 19.78 -14.93
C PHE A 675 -22.22 20.75 -14.63
N GLY A 676 -22.67 20.80 -13.38
CA GLY A 676 -23.75 21.64 -12.86
C GLY A 676 -25.14 21.28 -13.38
N PRO A 677 -26.18 22.00 -12.93
CA PRO A 677 -27.47 21.99 -13.60
C PRO A 677 -27.22 22.40 -15.04
N ASP A 678 -27.82 21.68 -15.99
CA ASP A 678 -27.60 21.85 -17.43
C ASP A 678 -27.44 23.33 -17.78
N ALA A 679 -26.44 23.63 -18.62
CA ALA A 679 -26.39 24.93 -19.26
C ALA A 679 -27.67 25.05 -20.07
N SER A 680 -28.68 25.71 -19.48
CA SER A 680 -29.87 26.14 -20.17
C SER A 680 -29.39 26.77 -21.46
N PRO A 681 -29.86 26.32 -22.64
CA PRO A 681 -29.50 27.00 -23.88
C PRO A 681 -29.92 28.45 -23.69
N LEU A 682 -28.96 29.35 -23.90
CA LEU A 682 -29.21 30.79 -23.88
C LEU A 682 -30.44 31.08 -24.75
N ALA A 683 -31.38 31.80 -24.16
CA ALA A 683 -32.40 32.56 -24.87
C ALA A 683 -31.74 33.62 -25.76
#